data_AF-A0AB38XP09-F1
#
_entry.id   AF-A0AB38XP09-F1
#
_cell.length_a   1.000
_cell.length_b   1.000
_cell.length_c   1.000
_cell.angle_alpha   90.00
_cell.angle_beta   90.00
_cell.angle_gamma   90.00
#
_symmetry.space_group_name_H-M   'P 1'
#
loop_
_entity.id
_entity.type
_entity.pdbx_description
1 polymer ?
#
loop_
_entity_poly.entity_id
_entity_poly.type
_entity_poly.pdbx_seq_one_letter_code
_entity_poly.pdbx_strand_id
1 'polypeptide(L)'
;MDEQATGKNPYLIALGRAWDAYGRDTKAEQIDGTGFVKPFYGIERSFKAYSPNFGSQVVVKFATGSLAQTSRAAGYTVRVLATKDGAEEKVYSASFNPQENAKTDDYKVKAIGGGSGQPIFFDTPADKAEIDNGTAIEYTHGGKKMWAKQFGLTPAPDLNGVRSGDTGLFTSKPITLKKGVTDYKVQITPDFDQNNGVAENFKDHHLQSLQRNPRHFVTPLFSDFNIDQKTDLTAKELLRAQVEALKAKRAEYIADKSTPSIAKLDAAIELAEKALGPKDAKPAAEGTKPAAEIIKPAAEYKALGKSIDTAKKQLIDIKEALAAVNAEKEKKTAEIDKATGALDADKAEAKKAAEAAAEKAIAAIKNVAEKESLPKTTEDGVNAIKAITVSNKDALTAKVADDAAFRQTPSYVNADEHNFLNSDGTPNTDKNKKAPEHVAAYQKALEEAQKVLDNPTATQAQVDKALADLNKTRKDIEDNYATDLEPLKTSVNTNGGVDHSEPIYVNATPEEQQAYDKAKQAADDLLKDPKATQTQVNNAKKALDDTKAALDKHPTDKTKLSAQFNASVDSNPDSPSVFYKNAKDPAYQPPEGVDKEAAKGYADAYDKALDAAKKALAAPKASQQQVDAALEALKAAEDNLHKLSSDPTDLVRAHEETLSADQLPAFKNLQEKAKKEGADSQAAKDLAAYKDALDKASNLLLQFAGPTNQHPAQKDIEAAKAALKAARDLIDPYATDTRALQNAANQEASVKASPAYANAKAAAYLGKDGKPDAEKNKQAKNAKDAYDKALEKALEVLGNPKATQAEVDAATDALKDAEDALAPFATDASKLAAQVAGATSFEESAQFVNALAAKDGEKENADVAAYKNALRDAKATLANPKATQVEVDKALAALKAAEDKIVKNYPTDPSKLQREADKAAELQKGHDFAAALKNASTKDSAKAYQDALAAAKTVLANKNATQADVDRALNALKAAGAALKKAEENPGADQGAATASTEGSHQAGTTADTAAPKAQHVVRTIKTNATELPATGSAAAMLLIISCALIGAGALAIRRQKGN
;
A
#
# COMPACT_ATOMS: atom_id res chain seq x y z
N MET A 1 -34.16 -91.58 -56.90
CA MET A 1 -34.89 -90.29 -56.90
C MET A 1 -34.63 -89.62 -58.24
N ASP A 2 -35.12 -90.23 -59.31
CA ASP A 2 -34.69 -89.95 -60.69
C ASP A 2 -35.90 -90.06 -61.64
N GLU A 3 -37.04 -89.51 -61.19
CA GLU A 3 -38.36 -89.69 -61.84
C GLU A 3 -39.08 -88.37 -62.14
N GLN A 4 -38.54 -87.22 -61.72
CA GLN A 4 -39.05 -85.91 -62.16
C GLN A 4 -38.59 -85.52 -63.59
N ALA A 5 -37.92 -86.44 -64.29
CA ALA A 5 -37.34 -86.22 -65.63
C ALA A 5 -38.09 -86.93 -66.79
N THR A 6 -39.10 -87.77 -66.53
CA THR A 6 -39.59 -88.73 -67.54
C THR A 6 -40.97 -88.45 -68.16
N GLY A 7 -41.73 -87.48 -67.65
CA GLY A 7 -42.83 -86.83 -68.39
C GLY A 7 -43.99 -87.71 -68.93
N LYS A 8 -44.25 -88.88 -68.34
CA LYS A 8 -45.32 -89.80 -68.79
C LYS A 8 -46.69 -89.47 -68.18
N ASN A 9 -47.37 -88.50 -68.82
CA ASN A 9 -48.76 -88.06 -68.63
C ASN A 9 -49.11 -87.48 -67.23
N PRO A 10 -49.60 -86.23 -67.21
CA PRO A 10 -51.07 -86.07 -67.31
C PRO A 10 -51.53 -85.20 -68.49
N TYR A 11 -52.75 -85.47 -68.95
CA TYR A 11 -53.48 -84.65 -69.91
C TYR A 11 -54.09 -83.42 -69.20
N LEU A 12 -54.00 -82.21 -69.77
CA LEU A 12 -55.08 -81.63 -70.59
C LEU A 12 -54.81 -80.16 -70.97
N ILE A 13 -55.14 -79.85 -72.23
CA ILE A 13 -55.69 -78.61 -72.80
C ILE A 13 -55.46 -77.30 -72.01
N ALA A 14 -54.60 -76.44 -72.57
CA ALA A 14 -54.75 -75.00 -72.39
C ALA A 14 -55.80 -74.48 -73.38
N LEU A 15 -56.99 -74.10 -72.90
CA LEU A 15 -57.90 -73.25 -73.67
C LEU A 15 -57.31 -71.84 -73.75
N GLY A 16 -56.45 -71.60 -74.74
CA GLY A 16 -56.23 -70.24 -75.23
C GLY A 16 -57.56 -69.65 -75.72
N ARG A 17 -57.73 -68.32 -75.69
CA ARG A 17 -58.95 -67.68 -76.19
C ARG A 17 -59.17 -68.05 -77.65
N ALA A 18 -60.11 -68.97 -77.89
CA ALA A 18 -60.44 -69.45 -79.22
C ALA A 18 -61.38 -68.44 -79.90
N TRP A 19 -60.78 -67.57 -80.71
CA TRP A 19 -61.50 -66.89 -81.77
C TRP A 19 -61.69 -67.90 -82.92
N ASP A 20 -62.87 -67.96 -83.53
CA ASP A 20 -63.05 -68.72 -84.77
C ASP A 20 -62.28 -68.07 -85.93
N ALA A 21 -62.24 -68.74 -87.10
CA ALA A 21 -61.56 -68.25 -88.30
C ALA A 21 -62.13 -66.92 -88.85
N TYR A 22 -63.19 -66.37 -88.24
CA TYR A 22 -63.81 -65.10 -88.58
C TYR A 22 -63.69 -64.06 -87.46
N GLY A 23 -62.88 -64.30 -86.43
CA GLY A 23 -62.66 -63.35 -85.35
C GLY A 23 -63.90 -63.17 -84.47
N ARG A 24 -64.63 -64.25 -84.16
CA ARG A 24 -65.71 -64.25 -83.15
C ARG A 24 -65.32 -65.10 -81.93
N ASP A 25 -65.62 -64.56 -80.76
CA ASP A 25 -65.42 -65.23 -79.47
C ASP A 25 -66.36 -66.45 -79.37
N THR A 26 -65.76 -67.63 -79.23
CA THR A 26 -66.50 -68.91 -79.23
C THR A 26 -67.17 -69.25 -77.90
N LYS A 27 -66.97 -68.45 -76.85
CA LYS A 27 -67.61 -68.62 -75.52
C LYS A 27 -67.52 -70.03 -74.92
N ALA A 28 -66.36 -70.67 -75.05
CA ALA A 28 -66.10 -71.94 -74.36
C ALA A 28 -66.05 -71.72 -72.83
N GLU A 29 -67.14 -72.05 -72.12
CA GLU A 29 -67.19 -72.04 -70.66
C GLU A 29 -66.51 -73.28 -70.04
N GLN A 30 -66.08 -73.14 -68.78
CA GLN A 30 -65.32 -74.16 -68.06
C GLN A 30 -66.13 -75.42 -67.77
N ILE A 31 -65.45 -76.57 -67.79
CA ILE A 31 -65.92 -77.76 -67.10
C ILE A 31 -65.62 -77.60 -65.59
N ASP A 32 -66.65 -77.87 -64.77
CA ASP A 32 -66.65 -78.28 -63.35
C ASP A 32 -65.97 -77.46 -62.22
N GLY A 33 -66.03 -76.12 -62.29
CA GLY A 33 -66.43 -75.31 -61.10
C GLY A 33 -65.59 -75.35 -59.81
N THR A 34 -64.38 -75.91 -59.81
CA THR A 34 -63.46 -75.91 -58.66
C THR A 34 -62.11 -75.27 -59.00
N GLY A 35 -61.49 -74.62 -58.01
CA GLY A 35 -60.39 -73.67 -58.24
C GLY A 35 -59.11 -74.30 -58.77
N PHE A 36 -58.63 -73.79 -59.91
CA PHE A 36 -57.37 -74.22 -60.53
C PHE A 36 -56.16 -73.81 -59.68
N VAL A 37 -55.53 -74.77 -59.00
CA VAL A 37 -54.16 -74.59 -58.48
C VAL A 37 -53.23 -74.52 -59.69
N LYS A 38 -52.92 -73.30 -60.16
CA LYS A 38 -51.93 -73.09 -61.24
C LYS A 38 -50.60 -73.74 -60.83
N PRO A 39 -50.08 -74.75 -61.56
CA PRO A 39 -48.73 -75.23 -61.32
C PRO A 39 -47.75 -74.07 -61.58
N PHE A 40 -46.74 -73.92 -60.73
CA PHE A 40 -45.71 -72.90 -60.93
C PHE A 40 -44.77 -73.33 -62.07
N TYR A 41 -44.89 -72.68 -63.22
CA TYR A 41 -44.01 -72.89 -64.37
C TYR A 41 -42.83 -71.91 -64.31
N GLY A 42 -41.70 -72.34 -63.74
CA GLY A 42 -40.50 -71.51 -63.63
C GLY A 42 -39.43 -72.06 -62.68
N ILE A 43 -38.50 -71.19 -62.29
CA ILE A 43 -37.40 -71.45 -61.34
C ILE A 43 -37.73 -70.81 -59.99
N GLU A 44 -37.51 -71.51 -58.88
CA GLU A 44 -37.53 -70.95 -57.52
C GLU A 44 -36.25 -71.31 -56.74
N ARG A 45 -35.69 -70.37 -55.97
CA ARG A 45 -34.59 -70.59 -55.02
C ARG A 45 -34.75 -69.76 -53.75
N SER A 46 -34.42 -70.33 -52.59
CA SER A 46 -34.48 -69.69 -51.26
C SER A 46 -33.10 -69.27 -50.75
N PHE A 47 -33.04 -68.17 -49.99
CA PHE A 47 -31.82 -67.55 -49.45
C PHE A 47 -32.07 -66.99 -48.04
N LYS A 48 -31.03 -66.95 -47.20
CA LYS A 48 -31.05 -66.26 -45.89
C LYS A 48 -30.76 -64.77 -46.05
N ALA A 49 -31.43 -63.90 -45.29
CA ALA A 49 -31.14 -62.47 -45.26
C ALA A 49 -29.88 -62.15 -44.43
N TYR A 50 -29.01 -61.27 -44.94
CA TYR A 50 -27.71 -60.95 -44.32
C TYR A 50 -27.80 -60.38 -42.89
N SER A 51 -28.82 -59.55 -42.61
CA SER A 51 -28.97 -58.89 -41.31
C SER A 51 -30.45 -58.75 -40.92
N PRO A 52 -31.03 -59.74 -40.22
CA PRO A 52 -32.42 -59.66 -39.77
C PRO A 52 -32.69 -58.48 -38.82
N ASN A 53 -31.69 -58.10 -38.02
CA ASN A 53 -31.79 -57.06 -37.00
C ASN A 53 -31.83 -55.62 -37.55
N PHE A 54 -31.23 -55.38 -38.71
CA PHE A 54 -31.07 -54.04 -39.30
C PHE A 54 -31.56 -53.93 -40.75
N GLY A 55 -31.88 -55.05 -41.40
CA GLY A 55 -32.21 -55.13 -42.83
C GLY A 55 -30.96 -55.17 -43.73
N SER A 56 -31.17 -55.60 -44.97
CA SER A 56 -30.16 -55.63 -46.04
C SER A 56 -30.81 -55.25 -47.38
N GLN A 57 -30.02 -55.14 -48.44
CA GLN A 57 -30.57 -55.11 -49.80
C GLN A 57 -30.02 -56.26 -50.63
N VAL A 58 -30.76 -56.74 -51.62
CA VAL A 58 -30.34 -57.87 -52.46
C VAL A 58 -30.48 -57.53 -53.95
N VAL A 59 -29.50 -57.93 -54.75
CA VAL A 59 -29.50 -57.76 -56.21
C VAL A 59 -29.56 -59.13 -56.86
N VAL A 60 -30.57 -59.34 -57.71
CA VAL A 60 -30.79 -60.58 -58.46
C VAL A 60 -30.20 -60.44 -59.87
N LYS A 61 -29.33 -61.36 -60.29
CA LYS A 61 -28.68 -61.34 -61.61
C LYS A 61 -28.71 -62.75 -62.23
N PHE A 62 -29.08 -62.86 -63.51
CA PHE A 62 -29.06 -64.15 -64.24
C PHE A 62 -29.07 -63.95 -65.77
N ALA A 63 -28.67 -64.97 -66.53
CA ALA A 63 -28.63 -64.95 -67.99
C ALA A 63 -29.91 -65.52 -68.65
N THR A 64 -30.23 -65.03 -69.86
CA THR A 64 -31.42 -65.40 -70.63
C THR A 64 -31.06 -65.99 -72.00
N GLY A 65 -31.80 -66.99 -72.49
CA GLY A 65 -31.50 -67.69 -73.75
C GLY A 65 -32.72 -67.93 -74.66
N SER A 66 -32.48 -68.50 -75.85
CA SER A 66 -33.46 -68.81 -76.90
C SER A 66 -33.15 -70.15 -77.59
N LEU A 67 -34.16 -70.85 -78.13
CA LEU A 67 -33.99 -72.08 -78.91
C LEU A 67 -33.82 -71.76 -80.40
N ALA A 68 -33.02 -72.57 -81.08
CA ALA A 68 -32.61 -72.35 -82.48
C ALA A 68 -33.70 -72.64 -83.54
N GLN A 69 -34.87 -73.13 -83.14
CA GLN A 69 -35.97 -73.55 -84.03
C GLN A 69 -37.25 -72.69 -83.89
N THR A 70 -37.15 -71.51 -83.27
CA THR A 70 -38.27 -70.58 -83.01
C THR A 70 -37.90 -69.16 -83.40
N SER A 71 -38.80 -68.44 -84.07
CA SER A 71 -38.51 -67.09 -84.61
C SER A 71 -38.44 -65.98 -83.55
N ARG A 72 -38.93 -66.23 -82.32
CA ARG A 72 -38.90 -65.29 -81.18
C ARG A 72 -38.64 -66.01 -79.85
N ALA A 73 -38.04 -65.31 -78.89
CA ALA A 73 -37.84 -65.78 -77.52
C ALA A 73 -39.01 -65.37 -76.60
N ALA A 74 -39.22 -66.11 -75.50
CA ALA A 74 -40.28 -65.83 -74.52
C ALA A 74 -39.90 -64.74 -73.51
N GLY A 75 -40.88 -63.91 -73.11
CA GLY A 75 -40.73 -62.98 -71.98
C GLY A 75 -40.53 -63.67 -70.62
N TYR A 76 -39.99 -62.96 -69.63
CA TYR A 76 -39.76 -63.47 -68.27
C TYR A 76 -40.30 -62.52 -67.19
N THR A 77 -40.84 -63.07 -66.10
CA THR A 77 -41.22 -62.37 -64.88
C THR A 77 -40.36 -62.83 -63.69
N VAL A 78 -39.65 -61.90 -63.08
CA VAL A 78 -38.82 -62.09 -61.88
C VAL A 78 -39.58 -61.59 -60.65
N ARG A 79 -39.63 -62.39 -59.59
CA ARG A 79 -40.28 -62.06 -58.31
C ARG A 79 -39.32 -62.32 -57.15
N VAL A 80 -39.40 -61.50 -56.11
CA VAL A 80 -38.78 -61.79 -54.81
C VAL A 80 -39.84 -61.76 -53.72
N LEU A 81 -39.89 -62.84 -52.94
CA LEU A 81 -40.80 -63.04 -51.81
C LEU A 81 -39.95 -63.03 -50.53
N ALA A 82 -40.14 -62.05 -49.66
CA ALA A 82 -39.45 -62.00 -48.37
C ALA A 82 -40.28 -62.72 -47.31
N THR A 83 -39.64 -63.55 -46.49
CA THR A 83 -40.27 -64.22 -45.36
C THR A 83 -40.03 -63.42 -44.09
N LYS A 84 -41.11 -62.97 -43.45
CA LYS A 84 -41.08 -62.26 -42.17
C LYS A 84 -42.17 -62.83 -41.26
N ASP A 85 -41.80 -63.14 -40.02
CA ASP A 85 -42.71 -63.66 -38.99
C ASP A 85 -43.55 -64.89 -39.46
N GLY A 86 -42.97 -65.71 -40.36
CA GLY A 86 -43.60 -66.89 -40.97
C GLY A 86 -44.46 -66.63 -42.21
N ALA A 87 -44.74 -65.37 -42.58
CA ALA A 87 -45.51 -65.00 -43.77
C ALA A 87 -44.59 -64.60 -44.95
N GLU A 88 -44.99 -64.92 -46.19
CA GLU A 88 -44.29 -64.50 -47.41
C GLU A 88 -44.94 -63.23 -48.01
N GLU A 89 -44.18 -62.14 -48.11
CA GLU A 89 -44.56 -60.87 -48.75
C GLU A 89 -43.83 -60.70 -50.10
N LYS A 90 -44.53 -60.38 -51.18
CA LYS A 90 -43.90 -60.10 -52.49
C LYS A 90 -43.27 -58.70 -52.49
N VAL A 91 -41.98 -58.63 -52.19
CA VAL A 91 -41.19 -57.39 -52.12
C VAL A 91 -40.65 -56.90 -53.47
N TYR A 92 -40.70 -57.74 -54.52
CA TYR A 92 -40.28 -57.35 -55.87
C TYR A 92 -41.04 -58.14 -56.94
N SER A 93 -41.33 -57.51 -58.08
CA SER A 93 -41.94 -58.14 -59.25
C SER A 93 -41.59 -57.33 -60.51
N ALA A 94 -41.03 -57.96 -61.54
CA ALA A 94 -40.66 -57.30 -62.80
C ALA A 94 -40.81 -58.25 -64.00
N SER A 95 -41.55 -57.84 -65.03
CA SER A 95 -41.66 -58.55 -66.31
C SER A 95 -40.80 -57.88 -67.39
N PHE A 96 -40.16 -58.65 -68.27
CA PHE A 96 -39.36 -58.11 -69.36
C PHE A 96 -39.29 -59.03 -70.60
N ASN A 97 -39.12 -58.41 -71.78
CA ASN A 97 -38.75 -59.11 -73.01
C ASN A 97 -37.22 -59.28 -73.07
N PRO A 98 -36.66 -60.49 -73.13
CA PRO A 98 -35.21 -60.70 -73.21
C PRO A 98 -34.61 -60.40 -74.59
N GLN A 99 -35.41 -60.11 -75.62
CA GLN A 99 -34.93 -59.66 -76.93
C GLN A 99 -34.63 -58.15 -76.97
N GLU A 100 -34.98 -57.40 -75.92
CA GLU A 100 -34.85 -55.94 -75.88
C GLU A 100 -33.88 -55.50 -74.77
N ASN A 101 -33.06 -54.48 -75.07
CA ASN A 101 -32.24 -53.84 -74.04
C ASN A 101 -33.14 -52.91 -73.21
N ALA A 102 -33.33 -53.23 -71.94
CA ALA A 102 -34.14 -52.42 -71.03
C ALA A 102 -33.30 -51.84 -69.90
N LYS A 103 -33.61 -50.60 -69.49
CA LYS A 103 -33.06 -49.98 -68.27
C LYS A 103 -34.19 -49.20 -67.60
N THR A 104 -34.76 -49.79 -66.57
CA THR A 104 -35.87 -49.24 -65.79
C THR A 104 -35.40 -48.83 -64.40
N ASP A 105 -36.29 -48.28 -63.61
CA ASP A 105 -36.07 -48.01 -62.18
C ASP A 105 -35.95 -49.29 -61.35
N ASP A 106 -36.39 -50.44 -61.88
CA ASP A 106 -36.51 -51.70 -61.15
C ASP A 106 -35.47 -52.74 -61.59
N TYR A 107 -34.95 -52.66 -62.83
CA TYR A 107 -33.96 -53.59 -63.38
C TYR A 107 -33.21 -53.04 -64.61
N LYS A 108 -32.20 -53.79 -65.05
CA LYS A 108 -31.52 -53.66 -66.33
C LYS A 108 -31.50 -55.02 -67.05
N VAL A 109 -31.79 -55.01 -68.34
CA VAL A 109 -31.71 -56.18 -69.24
C VAL A 109 -30.76 -55.85 -70.39
N LYS A 110 -29.89 -56.79 -70.72
CA LYS A 110 -29.14 -56.87 -71.99
C LYS A 110 -29.81 -57.91 -72.88
N ALA A 111 -30.08 -57.57 -74.14
CA ALA A 111 -30.79 -58.40 -75.10
C ALA A 111 -30.05 -59.69 -75.53
N ILE A 112 -30.82 -60.70 -75.92
CA ILE A 112 -30.45 -61.90 -76.69
C ILE A 112 -30.23 -61.53 -78.18
N GLY A 113 -29.22 -62.11 -78.83
CA GLY A 113 -28.92 -61.88 -80.25
C GLY A 113 -29.85 -62.65 -81.23
N GLY A 114 -30.05 -62.11 -82.44
CA GLY A 114 -30.97 -62.69 -83.44
C GLY A 114 -30.40 -63.86 -84.24
N GLY A 115 -31.16 -64.97 -84.34
CA GLY A 115 -30.83 -66.15 -85.16
C GLY A 115 -31.82 -66.37 -86.30
N SER A 116 -31.37 -66.97 -87.40
CA SER A 116 -32.16 -67.15 -88.63
C SER A 116 -32.23 -68.62 -89.08
N GLY A 117 -33.39 -69.24 -88.94
CA GLY A 117 -33.71 -70.57 -89.49
C GLY A 117 -35.15 -70.60 -90.02
N GLN A 118 -35.35 -71.17 -91.21
CA GLN A 118 -36.67 -71.33 -91.85
C GLN A 118 -37.22 -72.75 -91.57
N PRO A 119 -38.49 -72.92 -91.19
CA PRO A 119 -39.11 -74.25 -91.06
C PRO A 119 -39.46 -74.84 -92.43
N ILE A 120 -39.48 -76.18 -92.52
CA ILE A 120 -39.83 -76.96 -93.72
C ILE A 120 -41.09 -77.80 -93.43
N PHE A 121 -42.00 -77.92 -94.40
CA PHE A 121 -43.25 -78.70 -94.32
C PHE A 121 -43.37 -79.68 -95.51
N PHE A 122 -44.12 -80.77 -95.37
CA PHE A 122 -44.43 -81.74 -96.44
C PHE A 122 -45.90 -82.21 -96.37
N ASP A 123 -46.57 -82.28 -97.51
CA ASP A 123 -48.04 -82.38 -97.62
C ASP A 123 -48.61 -83.81 -97.50
N THR A 124 -48.02 -84.66 -96.67
CA THR A 124 -48.41 -86.09 -96.59
C THR A 124 -49.50 -86.33 -95.54
N PRO A 125 -50.66 -86.94 -95.90
CA PRO A 125 -51.70 -87.27 -94.92
C PRO A 125 -51.22 -88.24 -93.84
N ALA A 126 -51.60 -88.01 -92.60
CA ALA A 126 -51.32 -88.86 -91.45
C ALA A 126 -52.08 -90.20 -91.54
N ASP A 127 -51.49 -91.26 -90.98
CA ASP A 127 -52.22 -92.50 -90.74
C ASP A 127 -53.09 -92.41 -89.46
N LYS A 128 -53.99 -93.38 -89.28
CA LYS A 128 -54.94 -93.36 -88.15
C LYS A 128 -54.27 -93.51 -86.79
N ALA A 129 -53.11 -94.18 -86.69
CA ALA A 129 -52.41 -94.32 -85.41
C ALA A 129 -51.83 -92.97 -84.95
N GLU A 130 -51.36 -92.15 -85.88
CA GLU A 130 -50.83 -90.79 -85.61
C GLU A 130 -51.92 -89.77 -85.27
N ILE A 131 -53.15 -90.00 -85.75
CA ILE A 131 -54.31 -89.21 -85.33
C ILE A 131 -54.74 -89.62 -83.92
N ASP A 132 -54.88 -90.93 -83.67
CA ASP A 132 -55.41 -91.46 -82.41
C ASP A 132 -54.46 -91.29 -81.21
N ASN A 133 -53.14 -91.24 -81.44
CA ASN A 133 -52.14 -90.97 -80.40
C ASN A 133 -51.87 -89.46 -80.15
N GLY A 134 -52.49 -88.57 -80.93
CA GLY A 134 -52.34 -87.12 -80.82
C GLY A 134 -51.02 -86.56 -81.40
N THR A 135 -50.30 -87.31 -82.25
CA THR A 135 -49.07 -86.87 -82.93
C THR A 135 -49.29 -86.58 -84.42
N ALA A 136 -50.46 -86.05 -84.79
CA ALA A 136 -50.73 -85.54 -86.13
C ALA A 136 -51.14 -84.06 -86.06
N ILE A 137 -50.69 -83.28 -87.03
CA ILE A 137 -51.02 -81.85 -87.12
C ILE A 137 -52.37 -81.73 -87.83
N GLU A 138 -53.41 -81.31 -87.10
CA GLU A 138 -54.70 -81.00 -87.71
C GLU A 138 -54.60 -79.74 -88.59
N TYR A 139 -55.10 -79.83 -89.83
CA TYR A 139 -55.21 -78.71 -90.75
C TYR A 139 -56.53 -78.82 -91.55
N THR A 140 -57.01 -77.73 -92.14
CA THR A 140 -58.24 -77.74 -92.93
C THR A 140 -57.93 -77.49 -94.40
N HIS A 141 -58.37 -78.38 -95.30
CA HIS A 141 -58.19 -78.23 -96.74
C HIS A 141 -59.53 -78.43 -97.46
N GLY A 142 -59.90 -77.49 -98.34
CA GLY A 142 -61.17 -77.55 -99.08
C GLY A 142 -62.43 -77.63 -98.19
N GLY A 143 -62.38 -77.06 -96.99
CA GLY A 143 -63.47 -77.14 -96.00
C GLY A 143 -63.57 -78.46 -95.24
N LYS A 144 -62.62 -79.40 -95.42
CA LYS A 144 -62.56 -80.67 -94.69
C LYS A 144 -61.39 -80.65 -93.70
N LYS A 145 -61.62 -81.16 -92.49
CA LYS A 145 -60.54 -81.47 -91.53
C LYS A 145 -59.68 -82.59 -92.09
N MET A 146 -58.38 -82.35 -92.09
CA MET A 146 -57.32 -83.25 -92.53
C MET A 146 -56.28 -83.31 -91.42
N TRP A 147 -55.48 -84.36 -91.41
CA TRP A 147 -54.36 -84.49 -90.48
C TRP A 147 -53.10 -84.74 -91.29
N ALA A 148 -52.07 -83.92 -91.08
CA ALA A 148 -50.75 -84.08 -91.66
C ALA A 148 -49.88 -84.88 -90.69
N LYS A 149 -49.06 -85.78 -91.23
CA LYS A 149 -48.11 -86.56 -90.44
C LYS A 149 -47.14 -85.63 -89.72
N GLN A 150 -47.08 -85.68 -88.39
CA GLN A 150 -46.02 -84.97 -87.66
C GLN A 150 -44.72 -85.76 -87.84
N PHE A 151 -43.67 -85.09 -88.31
CA PHE A 151 -42.29 -85.58 -88.52
C PHE A 151 -42.01 -87.02 -88.06
N GLY A 152 -42.03 -87.96 -89.02
CA GLY A 152 -41.48 -89.30 -88.78
C GLY A 152 -39.99 -89.19 -88.44
N LEU A 153 -39.62 -89.62 -87.23
CA LEU A 153 -38.24 -89.64 -86.73
C LEU A 153 -37.39 -90.70 -87.45
N THR A 154 -36.99 -90.38 -88.67
CA THR A 154 -35.89 -91.01 -89.41
C THR A 154 -35.04 -89.90 -90.03
N PRO A 155 -33.71 -90.07 -90.14
CA PRO A 155 -32.76 -89.04 -89.76
C PRO A 155 -32.95 -87.71 -90.51
N ALA A 156 -33.06 -86.61 -89.74
CA ALA A 156 -33.05 -85.28 -90.31
C ALA A 156 -31.77 -85.05 -91.13
N PRO A 157 -31.84 -84.32 -92.26
CA PRO A 157 -30.66 -83.74 -92.87
C PRO A 157 -29.89 -82.92 -91.84
N ASP A 158 -28.57 -82.97 -91.93
CA ASP A 158 -27.63 -82.45 -90.95
C ASP A 158 -27.96 -81.01 -90.49
N LEU A 159 -28.27 -80.85 -89.19
CA LEU A 159 -28.57 -79.55 -88.57
C LEU A 159 -27.32 -78.71 -88.24
N ASN A 160 -26.13 -79.13 -88.67
CA ASN A 160 -24.86 -78.40 -88.51
C ASN A 160 -24.85 -76.97 -89.11
N GLY A 161 -25.89 -76.56 -89.85
CA GLY A 161 -26.08 -75.18 -90.32
C GLY A 161 -26.79 -74.22 -89.36
N VAL A 162 -27.37 -74.68 -88.24
CA VAL A 162 -28.20 -73.82 -87.37
C VAL A 162 -27.42 -73.31 -86.14
N ARG A 163 -27.15 -72.01 -86.08
CA ARG A 163 -26.57 -71.35 -84.89
C ARG A 163 -27.64 -71.12 -83.81
N SER A 164 -27.36 -71.57 -82.59
CA SER A 164 -28.03 -71.07 -81.38
C SER A 164 -27.61 -69.61 -81.12
N GLY A 165 -28.55 -68.76 -80.68
CA GLY A 165 -28.32 -67.32 -80.49
C GLY A 165 -27.57 -66.95 -79.20
N ASP A 166 -27.01 -65.73 -79.16
CA ASP A 166 -26.27 -65.16 -78.02
C ASP A 166 -27.11 -65.03 -76.74
N THR A 167 -26.47 -65.09 -75.57
CA THR A 167 -27.16 -64.93 -74.28
C THR A 167 -27.36 -63.47 -73.86
N GLY A 168 -28.55 -63.19 -73.32
CA GLY A 168 -28.90 -61.93 -72.66
C GLY A 168 -28.63 -61.97 -71.14
N LEU A 169 -28.82 -60.85 -70.45
CA LEU A 169 -28.53 -60.72 -69.01
C LEU A 169 -29.52 -59.82 -68.29
N PHE A 170 -30.20 -60.34 -67.26
CA PHE A 170 -31.00 -59.56 -66.32
C PHE A 170 -30.17 -59.17 -65.08
N THR A 171 -30.41 -57.98 -64.53
CA THR A 171 -29.92 -57.55 -63.22
C THR A 171 -30.95 -56.64 -62.58
N SER A 172 -31.50 -57.02 -61.42
CA SER A 172 -32.41 -56.15 -60.66
C SER A 172 -31.67 -54.93 -60.13
N LYS A 173 -32.43 -53.91 -59.74
CA LYS A 173 -31.93 -52.89 -58.81
C LYS A 173 -31.88 -53.47 -57.38
N PRO A 174 -31.21 -52.82 -56.41
CA PRO A 174 -31.18 -53.29 -55.03
C PRO A 174 -32.59 -53.37 -54.43
N ILE A 175 -33.00 -54.58 -54.02
CA ILE A 175 -34.29 -54.88 -53.42
C ILE A 175 -34.13 -54.85 -51.90
N THR A 176 -34.81 -53.95 -51.22
CA THR A 176 -34.68 -53.80 -49.76
C THR A 176 -35.40 -54.90 -49.01
N LEU A 177 -34.65 -55.68 -48.23
CA LEU A 177 -35.18 -56.60 -47.21
C LEU A 177 -35.27 -55.84 -45.89
N LYS A 178 -36.50 -55.56 -45.45
CA LYS A 178 -36.79 -54.81 -44.23
C LYS A 178 -36.32 -55.56 -42.98
N LYS A 179 -36.14 -54.84 -41.87
CA LYS A 179 -35.90 -55.43 -40.53
C LYS A 179 -36.96 -56.48 -40.17
N GLY A 180 -36.50 -57.62 -39.68
CA GLY A 180 -37.31 -58.81 -39.36
C GLY A 180 -37.40 -59.86 -40.47
N VAL A 181 -36.93 -59.57 -41.69
CA VAL A 181 -36.81 -60.60 -42.74
C VAL A 181 -35.65 -61.54 -42.39
N THR A 182 -35.92 -62.84 -42.31
CA THR A 182 -34.89 -63.88 -42.04
C THR A 182 -34.48 -64.62 -43.30
N ASP A 183 -35.40 -64.76 -44.24
CA ASP A 183 -35.30 -65.58 -45.44
C ASP A 183 -36.02 -64.89 -46.61
N TYR A 184 -35.68 -65.23 -47.84
CA TYR A 184 -36.39 -64.79 -49.03
C TYR A 184 -36.24 -65.78 -50.19
N LYS A 185 -37.21 -65.78 -51.10
CA LYS A 185 -37.22 -66.60 -52.32
C LYS A 185 -37.12 -65.71 -53.55
N VAL A 186 -36.39 -66.19 -54.56
CA VAL A 186 -36.34 -65.61 -55.91
C VAL A 186 -37.05 -66.57 -56.86
N GLN A 187 -38.07 -66.07 -57.55
CA GLN A 187 -38.86 -66.80 -58.55
C GLN A 187 -38.63 -66.19 -59.94
N ILE A 188 -38.48 -67.02 -60.97
CA ILE A 188 -38.41 -66.59 -62.38
C ILE A 188 -39.34 -67.46 -63.22
N THR A 189 -40.39 -66.88 -63.80
CA THR A 189 -41.37 -67.58 -64.65
C THR A 189 -41.36 -67.00 -66.07
N PRO A 190 -41.78 -67.74 -67.12
CA PRO A 190 -42.14 -67.11 -68.39
C PRO A 190 -43.31 -66.14 -68.21
N ASP A 191 -43.36 -65.08 -69.01
CA ASP A 191 -44.42 -64.07 -68.99
C ASP A 191 -45.53 -64.43 -70.00
N PHE A 192 -46.54 -65.14 -69.51
CA PHE A 192 -47.73 -65.50 -70.27
C PHE A 192 -48.79 -64.39 -70.30
N ASP A 193 -48.79 -63.48 -69.33
CA ASP A 193 -49.88 -62.51 -69.13
C ASP A 193 -49.73 -61.29 -70.06
N GLN A 194 -48.51 -60.88 -70.39
CA GLN A 194 -48.24 -59.77 -71.34
C GLN A 194 -48.08 -60.22 -72.80
N ASN A 195 -48.29 -61.51 -73.09
CA ASN A 195 -48.28 -62.08 -74.44
C ASN A 195 -46.95 -61.89 -75.22
N ASN A 196 -45.84 -61.68 -74.50
CA ASN A 196 -44.50 -61.46 -75.06
C ASN A 196 -43.91 -62.77 -75.64
N GLY A 197 -44.26 -63.06 -76.90
CA GLY A 197 -43.65 -64.13 -77.71
C GLY A 197 -44.53 -65.36 -78.02
N VAL A 198 -45.86 -65.26 -77.94
CA VAL A 198 -46.76 -66.44 -77.88
C VAL A 198 -47.55 -66.74 -79.19
N ALA A 199 -47.43 -65.93 -80.26
CA ALA A 199 -48.20 -66.11 -81.50
C ALA A 199 -47.39 -65.82 -82.78
N GLU A 200 -47.56 -66.67 -83.81
CA GLU A 200 -47.02 -66.49 -85.17
C GLU A 200 -48.17 -66.39 -86.20
N ASN A 201 -47.98 -65.60 -87.26
CA ASN A 201 -48.99 -65.34 -88.28
C ASN A 201 -48.37 -65.56 -89.68
N PHE A 202 -48.75 -66.64 -90.36
CA PHE A 202 -48.19 -67.04 -91.66
C PHE A 202 -49.00 -66.44 -92.82
N LYS A 203 -48.34 -66.12 -93.94
CA LYS A 203 -48.92 -65.39 -95.08
C LYS A 203 -49.23 -66.20 -96.34
N ASP A 204 -49.05 -67.52 -96.32
CA ASP A 204 -49.68 -68.35 -97.34
C ASP A 204 -51.17 -68.46 -97.02
N HIS A 205 -52.03 -67.97 -97.92
CA HIS A 205 -53.46 -67.82 -97.68
C HIS A 205 -54.19 -69.17 -97.45
N HIS A 206 -53.54 -70.29 -97.76
CA HIS A 206 -54.06 -71.65 -97.55
C HIS A 206 -53.67 -72.28 -96.19
N LEU A 207 -52.80 -71.65 -95.39
CA LEU A 207 -52.32 -72.17 -94.10
C LEU A 207 -52.54 -71.15 -92.96
N GLN A 208 -53.82 -70.88 -92.65
CA GLN A 208 -54.19 -69.88 -91.65
C GLN A 208 -54.15 -70.44 -90.21
N SER A 209 -53.30 -69.83 -89.38
CA SER A 209 -53.11 -70.04 -87.93
C SER A 209 -52.66 -71.43 -87.44
N LEU A 210 -51.43 -71.51 -86.92
CA LEU A 210 -50.91 -72.65 -86.15
C LEU A 210 -50.73 -72.25 -84.68
N GLN A 211 -51.54 -72.79 -83.77
CA GLN A 211 -51.26 -72.69 -82.33
C GLN A 211 -50.22 -73.73 -81.91
N ARG A 212 -49.05 -73.31 -81.44
CA ARG A 212 -47.97 -74.20 -80.99
C ARG A 212 -48.14 -74.61 -79.51
N ASN A 213 -47.80 -75.87 -79.21
CA ASN A 213 -47.91 -76.44 -77.87
C ASN A 213 -46.94 -75.76 -76.86
N PRO A 214 -47.35 -75.49 -75.60
CA PRO A 214 -46.50 -74.91 -74.56
C PRO A 214 -45.18 -75.65 -74.25
N ARG A 215 -45.04 -76.91 -74.69
CA ARG A 215 -43.77 -77.67 -74.61
C ARG A 215 -42.59 -77.06 -75.41
N HIS A 216 -42.80 -75.98 -76.17
CA HIS A 216 -41.78 -75.35 -77.01
C HIS A 216 -41.14 -74.07 -76.43
N PHE A 217 -41.44 -73.69 -75.18
CA PHE A 217 -40.81 -72.53 -74.54
C PHE A 217 -39.49 -72.87 -73.82
N VAL A 218 -38.56 -71.91 -73.80
CA VAL A 218 -37.20 -72.08 -73.25
C VAL A 218 -37.13 -71.66 -71.78
N THR A 219 -36.45 -72.45 -70.95
CA THR A 219 -36.11 -72.06 -69.58
C THR A 219 -34.84 -71.19 -69.52
N PRO A 220 -34.68 -70.29 -68.55
CA PRO A 220 -33.45 -69.52 -68.36
C PRO A 220 -32.19 -70.39 -68.23
N LEU A 221 -31.03 -69.84 -68.61
CA LEU A 221 -29.75 -70.54 -68.54
C LEU A 221 -29.14 -70.41 -67.14
N PHE A 222 -28.95 -71.53 -66.46
CA PHE A 222 -28.57 -71.58 -65.05
C PHE A 222 -27.10 -71.27 -64.73
N SER A 223 -26.21 -71.19 -65.73
CA SER A 223 -24.76 -71.04 -65.53
C SER A 223 -24.34 -69.73 -64.85
N ASP A 224 -25.18 -68.70 -64.90
CA ASP A 224 -24.82 -67.32 -64.54
C ASP A 224 -25.76 -66.67 -63.52
N PHE A 225 -26.41 -67.46 -62.66
CA PHE A 225 -27.29 -66.94 -61.59
C PHE A 225 -26.48 -66.49 -60.36
N ASN A 226 -26.62 -65.22 -59.96
CA ASN A 226 -25.92 -64.64 -58.80
C ASN A 226 -26.85 -63.75 -57.95
N ILE A 227 -26.62 -63.76 -56.64
CA ILE A 227 -27.32 -62.95 -55.63
C ILE A 227 -26.29 -62.19 -54.79
N ASP A 228 -26.35 -60.86 -54.85
CA ASP A 228 -25.42 -59.95 -54.16
C ASP A 228 -26.17 -59.23 -53.03
N GLN A 229 -25.80 -59.52 -51.77
CA GLN A 229 -26.40 -58.90 -50.58
C GLN A 229 -25.57 -57.72 -50.08
N LYS A 230 -26.17 -56.52 -50.11
CA LYS A 230 -25.57 -55.26 -49.68
C LYS A 230 -25.74 -55.03 -48.18
N THR A 231 -24.64 -54.62 -47.54
CA THR A 231 -24.55 -54.35 -46.10
C THR A 231 -24.74 -52.86 -45.76
N ASP A 232 -24.92 -52.01 -46.77
CA ASP A 232 -24.95 -50.55 -46.64
C ASP A 232 -26.07 -50.07 -45.69
N LEU A 233 -27.25 -50.70 -45.76
CA LEU A 233 -28.37 -50.47 -44.84
C LEU A 233 -28.02 -50.85 -43.39
N THR A 234 -27.34 -51.98 -43.18
CA THR A 234 -26.90 -52.40 -41.84
C THR A 234 -25.90 -51.40 -41.24
N ALA A 235 -24.99 -50.86 -42.05
CA ALA A 235 -24.03 -49.85 -41.60
C ALA A 235 -24.70 -48.52 -41.24
N LYS A 236 -25.74 -48.12 -41.99
CA LYS A 236 -26.58 -46.94 -41.69
C LYS A 236 -27.29 -47.09 -40.34
N GLU A 237 -27.99 -48.20 -40.11
CA GLU A 237 -28.72 -48.39 -38.84
C GLU A 237 -27.79 -48.55 -37.62
N LEU A 238 -26.60 -49.11 -37.81
CA LEU A 238 -25.60 -49.19 -36.74
C LEU A 238 -25.08 -47.80 -36.33
N LEU A 239 -24.79 -46.93 -37.32
CA LEU A 239 -24.42 -45.53 -37.04
C LEU A 239 -25.56 -44.78 -36.37
N ARG A 240 -26.83 -45.01 -36.78
CA ARG A 240 -28.00 -44.43 -36.12
C ARG A 240 -28.10 -44.84 -34.65
N ALA A 241 -27.90 -46.12 -34.34
CA ALA A 241 -27.86 -46.60 -32.95
C ALA A 241 -26.73 -45.95 -32.14
N GLN A 242 -25.54 -45.75 -32.73
CA GLN A 242 -24.40 -45.08 -32.08
C GLN A 242 -24.72 -43.61 -31.75
N VAL A 243 -25.31 -42.87 -32.69
CA VAL A 243 -25.71 -41.46 -32.49
C VAL A 243 -26.79 -41.32 -31.41
N GLU A 244 -27.85 -42.12 -31.46
CA GLU A 244 -28.95 -42.05 -30.50
C GLU A 244 -28.48 -42.42 -29.08
N ALA A 245 -27.63 -43.45 -28.94
CA ALA A 245 -27.04 -43.83 -27.66
C ALA A 245 -26.09 -42.76 -27.08
N LEU A 246 -25.39 -42.02 -27.94
CA LEU A 246 -24.54 -40.91 -27.54
C LEU A 246 -25.38 -39.70 -27.09
N LYS A 247 -26.46 -39.36 -27.82
CA LYS A 247 -27.41 -38.31 -27.44
C LYS A 247 -28.04 -38.57 -26.08
N ALA A 248 -28.54 -39.78 -25.84
CA ALA A 248 -29.20 -40.18 -24.60
C ALA A 248 -28.32 -39.98 -23.35
N LYS A 249 -26.99 -40.06 -23.50
CA LYS A 249 -25.98 -39.85 -22.44
C LYS A 249 -25.14 -38.58 -22.64
N ARG A 250 -25.54 -37.65 -23.54
CA ARG A 250 -24.69 -36.50 -23.90
C ARG A 250 -24.34 -35.63 -22.69
N ALA A 251 -25.30 -35.36 -21.81
CA ALA A 251 -25.09 -34.57 -20.60
C ALA A 251 -24.03 -35.18 -19.65
N GLU A 252 -23.97 -36.52 -19.55
CA GLU A 252 -23.00 -37.27 -18.74
C GLU A 252 -21.58 -37.13 -19.34
N TYR A 253 -21.44 -37.17 -20.66
CA TYR A 253 -20.13 -37.13 -21.33
C TYR A 253 -19.51 -35.73 -21.43
N ILE A 254 -20.33 -34.67 -21.54
CA ILE A 254 -19.84 -33.29 -21.71
C ILE A 254 -19.66 -32.54 -20.38
N ALA A 255 -20.09 -33.12 -19.26
CA ALA A 255 -19.90 -32.55 -17.93
C ALA A 255 -18.40 -32.33 -17.66
N ASP A 256 -18.03 -31.13 -17.22
CA ASP A 256 -16.65 -30.70 -16.97
C ASP A 256 -15.71 -30.94 -18.17
N LYS A 257 -16.16 -30.63 -19.39
CA LYS A 257 -15.34 -30.66 -20.61
C LYS A 257 -15.18 -29.27 -21.25
N SER A 258 -14.07 -29.04 -21.94
CA SER A 258 -13.83 -27.74 -22.59
C SER A 258 -14.78 -27.51 -23.78
N THR A 259 -15.26 -26.28 -23.94
CA THR A 259 -16.20 -25.88 -25.00
C THR A 259 -15.72 -26.25 -26.41
N PRO A 260 -14.43 -26.06 -26.79
CA PRO A 260 -13.96 -26.47 -28.11
C PRO A 260 -13.95 -27.98 -28.32
N SER A 261 -13.73 -28.77 -27.25
CA SER A 261 -13.75 -30.24 -27.35
C SER A 261 -15.18 -30.78 -27.48
N ILE A 262 -16.15 -30.15 -26.81
CA ILE A 262 -17.58 -30.42 -26.97
C ILE A 262 -18.02 -30.08 -28.40
N ALA A 263 -17.62 -28.91 -28.94
CA ALA A 263 -17.95 -28.50 -30.30
C ALA A 263 -17.42 -29.48 -31.38
N LYS A 264 -16.22 -30.05 -31.19
CA LYS A 264 -15.67 -31.12 -32.05
C LYS A 264 -16.56 -32.37 -32.04
N LEU A 265 -17.11 -32.75 -30.88
CA LEU A 265 -18.04 -33.89 -30.75
C LEU A 265 -19.39 -33.59 -31.40
N ASP A 266 -19.96 -32.42 -31.17
CA ASP A 266 -21.25 -32.02 -31.77
C ASP A 266 -21.17 -31.94 -33.29
N ALA A 267 -20.08 -31.41 -33.85
CA ALA A 267 -19.86 -31.40 -35.31
C ALA A 267 -19.75 -32.83 -35.90
N ALA A 268 -19.11 -33.76 -35.20
CA ALA A 268 -19.04 -35.17 -35.63
C ALA A 268 -20.42 -35.85 -35.58
N ILE A 269 -21.24 -35.52 -34.58
CA ILE A 269 -22.64 -35.96 -34.47
C ILE A 269 -23.49 -35.39 -35.60
N GLU A 270 -23.42 -34.07 -35.87
CA GLU A 270 -24.18 -33.40 -36.93
C GLU A 270 -23.86 -33.97 -38.33
N LEU A 271 -22.57 -34.21 -38.61
CA LEU A 271 -22.14 -34.87 -39.85
C LEU A 271 -22.70 -36.28 -40.01
N ALA A 272 -22.80 -37.04 -38.92
CA ALA A 272 -23.41 -38.36 -38.93
C ALA A 272 -24.93 -38.28 -39.15
N GLU A 273 -25.64 -37.39 -38.46
CA GLU A 273 -27.09 -37.17 -38.65
C GLU A 273 -27.43 -36.75 -40.08
N LYS A 274 -26.67 -35.81 -40.64
CA LYS A 274 -26.81 -35.36 -42.03
C LYS A 274 -26.60 -36.48 -43.04
N ALA A 275 -25.79 -37.50 -42.72
CA ALA A 275 -25.60 -38.69 -43.55
C ALA A 275 -26.67 -39.78 -43.32
N LEU A 276 -27.29 -39.83 -42.14
CA LEU A 276 -28.34 -40.79 -41.79
C LEU A 276 -29.72 -40.43 -42.37
N GLY A 277 -29.98 -39.14 -42.59
CA GLY A 277 -31.27 -38.66 -43.09
C GLY A 277 -32.39 -38.67 -42.03
N PRO A 278 -33.57 -38.11 -42.33
CA PRO A 278 -34.70 -38.05 -41.40
C PRO A 278 -35.14 -39.45 -40.97
N LYS A 279 -35.47 -39.59 -39.68
CA LYS A 279 -35.86 -40.86 -39.04
C LYS A 279 -37.15 -41.43 -39.64
N ASP A 280 -38.08 -40.55 -39.98
CA ASP A 280 -39.40 -40.86 -40.52
C ASP A 280 -39.58 -40.20 -41.89
N ALA A 281 -38.94 -40.76 -42.92
CA ALA A 281 -39.29 -40.43 -44.30
C ALA A 281 -40.75 -40.83 -44.54
N LYS A 282 -41.64 -39.83 -44.71
CA LYS A 282 -43.08 -40.03 -44.88
C LYS A 282 -43.35 -41.07 -45.99
N PRO A 283 -44.16 -42.12 -45.76
CA PRO A 283 -44.53 -43.05 -46.80
C PRO A 283 -45.09 -42.30 -48.01
N ALA A 284 -44.68 -42.71 -49.21
CA ALA A 284 -45.27 -42.17 -50.43
C ALA A 284 -46.79 -42.43 -50.41
N ALA A 285 -47.57 -41.46 -50.90
CA ALA A 285 -49.02 -41.59 -50.95
C ALA A 285 -49.40 -42.83 -51.76
N GLU A 286 -50.42 -43.56 -51.31
CA GLU A 286 -50.86 -44.82 -51.90
C GLU A 286 -51.13 -44.65 -53.41
N GLY A 287 -50.41 -45.40 -54.24
CA GLY A 287 -50.42 -45.25 -55.70
C GLY A 287 -49.25 -44.44 -56.30
N THR A 288 -48.38 -43.81 -55.50
CA THR A 288 -47.12 -43.19 -55.99
C THR A 288 -45.90 -44.03 -55.63
N LYS A 289 -44.99 -44.22 -56.59
CA LYS A 289 -43.76 -45.00 -56.42
C LYS A 289 -42.84 -44.27 -55.43
N PRO A 290 -42.40 -44.89 -54.31
CA PRO A 290 -41.55 -44.21 -53.36
C PRO A 290 -40.20 -43.86 -54.00
N ALA A 291 -39.75 -42.63 -53.78
CA ALA A 291 -38.41 -42.22 -54.17
C ALA A 291 -37.39 -43.15 -53.50
N ALA A 292 -36.54 -43.79 -54.29
CA ALA A 292 -35.56 -44.75 -53.78
C ALA A 292 -34.59 -44.03 -52.83
N GLU A 293 -34.62 -44.42 -51.55
CA GLU A 293 -33.74 -43.84 -50.54
C GLU A 293 -32.28 -44.15 -50.92
N ILE A 294 -31.48 -43.10 -51.16
CA ILE A 294 -30.09 -43.25 -51.57
C ILE A 294 -29.25 -43.64 -50.34
N ILE A 295 -29.09 -44.94 -50.14
CA ILE A 295 -28.22 -45.49 -49.11
C ILE A 295 -26.76 -45.33 -49.57
N LYS A 296 -25.93 -44.70 -48.73
CA LYS A 296 -24.50 -44.48 -48.99
C LYS A 296 -23.68 -45.77 -48.76
N PRO A 297 -22.49 -45.92 -49.37
CA PRO A 297 -21.60 -47.05 -49.11
C PRO A 297 -21.29 -47.23 -47.62
N ALA A 298 -21.27 -48.48 -47.14
CA ALA A 298 -20.99 -48.85 -45.76
C ALA A 298 -19.68 -48.27 -45.19
N ALA A 299 -18.70 -48.01 -46.07
CA ALA A 299 -17.44 -47.36 -45.71
C ALA A 299 -17.63 -45.92 -45.20
N GLU A 300 -18.55 -45.14 -45.76
CA GLU A 300 -18.85 -43.77 -45.30
C GLU A 300 -19.47 -43.78 -43.90
N TYR A 301 -20.49 -44.62 -43.68
CA TYR A 301 -21.13 -44.76 -42.36
C TYR A 301 -20.14 -45.23 -41.28
N LYS A 302 -19.23 -46.15 -41.64
CA LYS A 302 -18.17 -46.62 -40.73
C LYS A 302 -17.11 -45.55 -40.44
N ALA A 303 -16.83 -44.66 -41.40
CA ALA A 303 -15.92 -43.53 -41.19
C ALA A 303 -16.53 -42.48 -40.24
N LEU A 304 -17.82 -42.18 -40.39
CA LEU A 304 -18.57 -41.28 -39.50
C LEU A 304 -18.63 -41.83 -38.06
N GLY A 305 -18.91 -43.13 -37.88
CA GLY A 305 -18.90 -43.76 -36.56
C GLY A 305 -17.53 -43.67 -35.87
N LYS A 306 -16.44 -43.89 -36.63
CA LYS A 306 -15.07 -43.66 -36.13
C LYS A 306 -14.78 -42.20 -35.79
N SER A 307 -15.34 -41.25 -36.55
CA SER A 307 -15.19 -39.81 -36.29
C SER A 307 -15.81 -39.44 -34.95
N ILE A 308 -17.02 -39.93 -34.67
CA ILE A 308 -17.69 -39.78 -33.37
C ILE A 308 -16.83 -40.35 -32.24
N ASP A 309 -16.34 -41.59 -32.37
CA ASP A 309 -15.51 -42.23 -31.33
C ASP A 309 -14.18 -41.47 -31.10
N THR A 310 -13.62 -40.88 -32.14
CA THR A 310 -12.39 -40.08 -32.07
C THR A 310 -12.65 -38.77 -31.36
N ALA A 311 -13.70 -38.03 -31.75
CA ALA A 311 -14.08 -36.78 -31.10
C ALA A 311 -14.45 -36.99 -29.62
N LYS A 312 -15.13 -38.11 -29.29
CA LYS A 312 -15.46 -38.48 -27.91
C LYS A 312 -14.21 -38.74 -27.06
N LYS A 313 -13.16 -39.35 -27.64
CA LYS A 313 -11.85 -39.55 -26.97
C LYS A 313 -11.02 -38.27 -26.86
N GLN A 314 -11.31 -37.26 -27.69
CA GLN A 314 -10.66 -35.96 -27.68
C GLN A 314 -11.36 -34.92 -26.78
N LEU A 315 -12.40 -35.32 -26.04
CA LEU A 315 -12.97 -34.50 -24.97
C LEU A 315 -11.90 -34.17 -23.92
N ILE A 316 -11.71 -32.89 -23.63
CA ILE A 316 -10.71 -32.40 -22.69
C ILE A 316 -11.38 -32.24 -21.32
N ASP A 317 -10.97 -33.06 -20.35
CA ASP A 317 -11.42 -32.93 -18.96
C ASP A 317 -10.82 -31.70 -18.30
N ILE A 318 -11.67 -30.83 -17.73
CA ILE A 318 -11.27 -29.60 -17.05
C ILE A 318 -11.69 -29.58 -15.58
N LYS A 319 -12.23 -30.69 -15.05
CA LYS A 319 -12.78 -30.76 -13.69
C LYS A 319 -11.77 -30.38 -12.61
N GLU A 320 -10.59 -30.98 -12.67
CA GLU A 320 -9.50 -30.74 -11.71
C GLU A 320 -8.95 -29.31 -11.83
N ALA A 321 -8.86 -28.78 -13.05
CA ALA A 321 -8.43 -27.41 -13.31
C ALA A 321 -9.40 -26.37 -12.72
N LEU A 322 -10.71 -26.57 -12.90
CA LEU A 322 -11.75 -25.73 -12.30
C LEU A 322 -11.75 -25.83 -10.76
N ALA A 323 -11.55 -27.03 -10.21
CA ALA A 323 -11.44 -27.24 -8.77
C ALA A 323 -10.22 -26.51 -8.17
N ALA A 324 -9.05 -26.57 -8.83
CA ALA A 324 -7.83 -25.89 -8.39
C ALA A 324 -8.00 -24.36 -8.34
N VAL A 325 -8.61 -23.76 -9.36
CA VAL A 325 -8.87 -22.30 -9.40
C VAL A 325 -9.84 -21.88 -8.29
N ASN A 326 -10.92 -22.63 -8.06
CA ASN A 326 -11.87 -22.34 -6.99
C ASN A 326 -11.26 -22.51 -5.59
N ALA A 327 -10.46 -23.56 -5.38
CA ALA A 327 -9.77 -23.79 -4.10
C ALA A 327 -8.76 -22.68 -3.78
N GLU A 328 -8.00 -22.18 -4.76
CA GLU A 328 -7.11 -21.04 -4.53
C GLU A 328 -7.88 -19.74 -4.28
N LYS A 329 -9.02 -19.50 -4.95
CA LYS A 329 -9.92 -18.37 -4.65
C LYS A 329 -10.40 -18.39 -3.19
N GLU A 330 -10.88 -19.54 -2.71
CA GLU A 330 -11.34 -19.68 -1.31
C GLU A 330 -10.19 -19.47 -0.32
N LYS A 331 -9.04 -20.11 -0.56
CA LYS A 331 -7.84 -19.93 0.25
C LYS A 331 -7.39 -18.47 0.31
N LYS A 332 -7.37 -17.78 -0.83
CA LYS A 332 -6.97 -16.37 -0.93
C LYS A 332 -7.99 -15.43 -0.27
N THR A 333 -9.28 -15.73 -0.37
CA THR A 333 -10.33 -15.01 0.36
C THR A 333 -10.12 -15.12 1.86
N ALA A 334 -9.85 -16.32 2.37
CA ALA A 334 -9.57 -16.57 3.79
C ALA A 334 -8.24 -15.94 4.28
N GLU A 335 -7.25 -15.80 3.40
CA GLU A 335 -6.01 -15.04 3.66
C GLU A 335 -6.30 -13.54 3.81
N ILE A 336 -7.07 -12.96 2.88
CA ILE A 336 -7.49 -11.53 2.93
C ILE A 336 -8.34 -11.24 4.18
N ASP A 337 -9.25 -12.13 4.55
CA ASP A 337 -10.04 -11.99 5.79
C ASP A 337 -9.15 -11.91 7.04
N LYS A 338 -8.15 -12.79 7.11
CA LYS A 338 -7.18 -12.88 8.20
C LYS A 338 -6.10 -11.78 8.18
N ALA A 339 -6.01 -10.97 7.12
CA ALA A 339 -5.04 -9.88 7.04
C ALA A 339 -5.27 -8.86 8.17
N THR A 340 -4.42 -8.90 9.19
CA THR A 340 -4.48 -7.98 10.33
C THR A 340 -3.98 -6.61 9.90
N GLY A 341 -4.78 -5.58 10.19
CA GLY A 341 -4.47 -4.18 9.90
C GLY A 341 -4.69 -3.70 8.47
N ALA A 342 -5.26 -4.54 7.60
CA ALA A 342 -5.87 -4.09 6.36
C ALA A 342 -7.27 -3.50 6.62
N LEU A 343 -7.62 -2.39 5.95
CA LEU A 343 -8.93 -1.77 6.07
C LEU A 343 -10.03 -2.66 5.46
N ASP A 344 -11.25 -2.61 6.00
CA ASP A 344 -12.37 -3.44 5.53
C ASP A 344 -12.74 -3.16 4.06
N ALA A 345 -12.59 -1.91 3.60
CA ALA A 345 -12.79 -1.52 2.20
C ALA A 345 -11.74 -2.16 1.27
N ASP A 346 -10.47 -2.18 1.69
CA ASP A 346 -9.37 -2.79 0.93
C ASP A 346 -9.56 -4.31 0.86
N LYS A 347 -9.98 -4.94 1.97
CA LYS A 347 -10.33 -6.36 1.99
C LYS A 347 -11.48 -6.67 1.03
N ALA A 348 -12.51 -5.83 0.97
CA ALA A 348 -13.62 -6.01 0.05
C ALA A 348 -13.19 -5.91 -1.43
N GLU A 349 -12.38 -4.92 -1.79
CA GLU A 349 -11.91 -4.76 -3.18
C GLU A 349 -10.88 -5.84 -3.56
N ALA A 350 -10.01 -6.27 -2.64
CA ALA A 350 -9.08 -7.39 -2.87
C ALA A 350 -9.82 -8.73 -3.10
N LYS A 351 -10.90 -9.00 -2.36
CA LYS A 351 -11.77 -10.16 -2.61
C LYS A 351 -12.42 -10.11 -3.99
N LYS A 352 -12.93 -8.94 -4.38
CA LYS A 352 -13.54 -8.69 -5.69
C LYS A 352 -12.53 -8.85 -6.84
N ALA A 353 -11.27 -8.44 -6.64
CA ALA A 353 -10.19 -8.72 -7.56
C ALA A 353 -9.90 -10.24 -7.67
N ALA A 354 -9.95 -10.99 -6.55
CA ALA A 354 -9.74 -12.43 -6.54
C ALA A 354 -10.87 -13.19 -7.23
N GLU A 355 -12.11 -12.72 -7.09
CA GLU A 355 -13.27 -13.21 -7.82
C GLU A 355 -13.11 -12.97 -9.33
N ALA A 356 -12.79 -11.74 -9.76
CA ALA A 356 -12.56 -11.43 -11.18
C ALA A 356 -11.39 -12.21 -11.81
N ALA A 357 -10.30 -12.43 -11.04
CA ALA A 357 -9.17 -13.26 -11.48
C ALA A 357 -9.59 -14.73 -11.66
N ALA A 358 -10.38 -15.28 -10.73
CA ALA A 358 -10.91 -16.63 -10.83
C ALA A 358 -11.89 -16.80 -11.99
N GLU A 359 -12.81 -15.85 -12.22
CA GLU A 359 -13.71 -15.87 -13.37
C GLU A 359 -12.95 -15.87 -14.70
N LYS A 360 -11.90 -15.04 -14.82
CA LYS A 360 -11.04 -14.99 -16.00
C LYS A 360 -10.29 -16.30 -16.23
N ALA A 361 -9.76 -16.91 -15.16
CA ALA A 361 -9.10 -18.23 -15.22
C ALA A 361 -10.08 -19.35 -15.63
N ILE A 362 -11.29 -19.39 -15.05
CA ILE A 362 -12.37 -20.32 -15.40
C ILE A 362 -12.77 -20.18 -16.87
N ALA A 363 -12.90 -18.94 -17.37
CA ALA A 363 -13.22 -18.68 -18.77
C ALA A 363 -12.10 -19.15 -19.72
N ALA A 364 -10.83 -18.96 -19.35
CA ALA A 364 -9.69 -19.46 -20.12
C ALA A 364 -9.66 -21.00 -20.15
N ILE A 365 -9.81 -21.66 -18.99
CA ILE A 365 -9.86 -23.12 -18.85
C ILE A 365 -10.99 -23.73 -19.69
N LYS A 366 -12.20 -23.14 -19.65
CA LYS A 366 -13.35 -23.60 -20.46
C LYS A 366 -13.09 -23.50 -21.97
N ASN A 367 -12.24 -22.58 -22.41
CA ASN A 367 -11.92 -22.35 -23.82
C ASN A 367 -10.64 -23.06 -24.31
N VAL A 368 -10.05 -23.96 -23.50
CA VAL A 368 -8.89 -24.77 -23.90
C VAL A 368 -9.22 -25.66 -25.11
N ALA A 369 -8.49 -25.49 -26.20
CA ALA A 369 -8.69 -26.21 -27.46
C ALA A 369 -7.81 -27.47 -27.63
N GLU A 370 -6.68 -27.52 -26.91
CA GLU A 370 -5.63 -28.56 -26.95
C GLU A 370 -5.28 -28.99 -25.52
N LYS A 371 -5.20 -30.29 -25.27
CA LYS A 371 -5.10 -30.85 -23.90
C LYS A 371 -3.80 -30.45 -23.20
N GLU A 372 -2.75 -30.30 -23.99
CA GLU A 372 -1.38 -29.96 -23.61
C GLU A 372 -1.28 -28.53 -23.03
N SER A 373 -2.21 -27.64 -23.38
CA SER A 373 -2.25 -26.26 -22.87
C SER A 373 -2.93 -26.12 -21.50
N LEU A 374 -3.78 -27.09 -21.10
CA LEU A 374 -4.58 -27.04 -19.88
C LEU A 374 -3.75 -26.84 -18.59
N PRO A 375 -2.62 -27.54 -18.36
CA PRO A 375 -1.84 -27.37 -17.13
C PRO A 375 -1.34 -25.93 -16.98
N LYS A 376 -0.79 -25.36 -18.05
CA LYS A 376 -0.30 -23.99 -18.07
C LYS A 376 -1.41 -22.96 -17.88
N THR A 377 -2.54 -23.11 -18.57
CA THR A 377 -3.69 -22.20 -18.39
C THR A 377 -4.23 -22.23 -16.95
N THR A 378 -4.15 -23.39 -16.29
CA THR A 378 -4.54 -23.54 -14.87
C THR A 378 -3.52 -22.85 -13.96
N GLU A 379 -2.22 -23.08 -14.18
CA GLU A 379 -1.12 -22.48 -13.42
C GLU A 379 -1.12 -20.94 -13.54
N ASP A 380 -1.23 -20.40 -14.76
CA ASP A 380 -1.30 -18.96 -15.03
C ASP A 380 -2.50 -18.32 -14.28
N GLY A 381 -3.65 -19.01 -14.24
CA GLY A 381 -4.85 -18.56 -13.53
C GLY A 381 -4.73 -18.61 -12.00
N VAL A 382 -4.20 -19.70 -11.46
CA VAL A 382 -3.92 -19.86 -10.02
C VAL A 382 -2.89 -18.82 -9.55
N ASN A 383 -1.84 -18.58 -10.32
CA ASN A 383 -0.82 -17.59 -10.02
C ASN A 383 -1.37 -16.15 -10.07
N ALA A 384 -2.31 -15.85 -10.98
CA ALA A 384 -3.01 -14.57 -11.00
C ALA A 384 -3.84 -14.29 -9.74
N ILE A 385 -4.45 -15.33 -9.14
CA ILE A 385 -5.17 -15.20 -7.86
C ILE A 385 -4.19 -15.03 -6.70
N LYS A 386 -3.12 -15.85 -6.64
CA LYS A 386 -2.09 -15.77 -5.60
C LYS A 386 -1.41 -14.40 -5.53
N ALA A 387 -1.20 -13.76 -6.68
CA ALA A 387 -0.52 -12.47 -6.83
C ALA A 387 -1.31 -11.27 -6.26
N ILE A 388 -2.58 -11.45 -5.89
CA ILE A 388 -3.39 -10.39 -5.28
C ILE A 388 -2.87 -10.14 -3.86
N THR A 389 -2.76 -8.88 -3.47
CA THR A 389 -2.28 -8.48 -2.15
C THR A 389 -3.28 -7.53 -1.49
N VAL A 390 -3.28 -7.52 -0.16
CA VAL A 390 -3.94 -6.51 0.65
C VAL A 390 -2.93 -6.01 1.67
N SER A 391 -2.84 -4.69 1.84
CA SER A 391 -1.77 -4.06 2.62
C SER A 391 -2.23 -3.73 4.04
N ASN A 392 -1.34 -3.89 5.02
CA ASN A 392 -1.56 -3.43 6.39
C ASN A 392 -1.31 -1.92 6.45
N LYS A 393 -2.36 -1.17 6.81
CA LYS A 393 -2.41 0.30 6.93
C LYS A 393 -2.51 0.81 8.37
N ASP A 394 -2.74 -0.05 9.37
CA ASP A 394 -3.00 0.35 10.78
C ASP A 394 -2.00 1.39 11.31
N ALA A 395 -0.70 1.16 11.09
CA ALA A 395 0.34 2.06 11.58
C ALA A 395 0.29 3.45 10.90
N LEU A 396 -0.04 3.49 9.60
CA LEU A 396 -0.22 4.74 8.86
C LEU A 396 -1.51 5.45 9.30
N THR A 397 -2.62 4.71 9.45
CA THR A 397 -3.89 5.24 9.96
C THR A 397 -3.74 5.84 11.36
N ALA A 398 -3.08 5.13 12.28
CA ALA A 398 -2.81 5.63 13.62
C ALA A 398 -1.93 6.89 13.61
N LYS A 399 -0.90 6.94 12.74
CA LYS A 399 -0.01 8.11 12.66
C LYS A 399 -0.67 9.32 12.01
N VAL A 400 -1.56 9.12 11.03
CA VAL A 400 -2.40 10.19 10.46
C VAL A 400 -3.40 10.72 11.50
N ALA A 401 -4.06 9.85 12.27
CA ALA A 401 -4.97 10.26 13.34
C ALA A 401 -4.28 11.08 14.46
N ASP A 402 -2.99 10.85 14.70
CA ASP A 402 -2.12 11.59 15.63
C ASP A 402 -1.75 13.03 15.16
N ASP A 403 -2.14 13.46 13.94
CA ASP A 403 -1.85 14.82 13.43
C ASP A 403 -2.31 15.93 14.37
N ALA A 404 -3.55 15.84 14.88
CA ALA A 404 -4.10 16.87 15.76
C ALA A 404 -3.34 17.01 17.09
N ALA A 405 -2.72 15.94 17.59
CA ALA A 405 -1.87 15.96 18.78
C ALA A 405 -0.46 16.47 18.44
N PHE A 406 0.11 16.03 17.32
CA PHE A 406 1.41 16.49 16.82
C PHE A 406 1.43 18.00 16.59
N ARG A 407 0.38 18.59 15.99
CA ARG A 407 0.28 20.04 15.78
C ARG A 407 0.18 20.87 17.05
N GLN A 408 -0.13 20.25 18.19
CA GLN A 408 -0.12 20.89 19.51
C GLN A 408 1.22 20.73 20.25
N THR A 409 2.22 20.06 19.65
CA THR A 409 3.56 20.00 20.23
C THR A 409 4.24 21.37 20.15
N PRO A 410 5.06 21.76 21.15
CA PRO A 410 5.78 23.02 21.10
C PRO A 410 6.66 23.14 19.85
N SER A 411 7.36 22.08 19.45
CA SER A 411 8.19 22.10 18.24
C SER A 411 7.41 22.38 16.97
N TYR A 412 6.18 21.87 16.82
CA TYR A 412 5.33 22.22 15.68
C TYR A 412 4.85 23.67 15.75
N VAL A 413 4.34 24.11 16.91
CA VAL A 413 3.86 25.49 17.08
C VAL A 413 4.98 26.49 16.83
N ASN A 414 6.19 26.25 17.35
CA ASN A 414 7.34 27.11 17.09
C ASN A 414 7.78 27.12 15.61
N ALA A 415 7.62 26.00 14.90
CA ALA A 415 7.93 25.91 13.47
C ALA A 415 6.87 26.66 12.62
N ASP A 416 5.61 26.62 13.04
CA ASP A 416 4.49 27.30 12.37
C ASP A 416 4.49 28.82 12.67
N GLU A 417 4.80 29.23 13.91
CA GLU A 417 4.95 30.63 14.35
C GLU A 417 6.28 31.28 13.93
N HIS A 418 7.31 30.47 13.64
CA HIS A 418 8.59 30.87 13.02
C HIS A 418 9.25 32.14 13.61
N ASN A 419 9.29 32.26 14.94
CA ASN A 419 9.70 33.46 15.66
C ASN A 419 10.90 33.26 16.60
N PHE A 420 11.83 32.38 16.25
CA PHE A 420 13.07 32.21 17.00
C PHE A 420 13.90 33.50 16.97
N LEU A 421 14.54 33.80 18.09
CA LEU A 421 15.47 34.91 18.25
C LEU A 421 16.91 34.39 18.32
N ASN A 422 17.87 35.25 18.01
CA ASN A 422 19.27 35.07 18.34
C ASN A 422 19.53 35.49 19.79
N SER A 423 20.73 35.22 20.31
CA SER A 423 21.12 35.58 21.68
C SER A 423 21.09 37.09 21.98
N ASP A 424 21.18 37.94 20.95
CA ASP A 424 21.06 39.40 21.05
C ASP A 424 19.61 39.92 20.99
N GLY A 425 18.62 39.02 20.87
CA GLY A 425 17.19 39.36 20.74
C GLY A 425 16.73 39.72 19.33
N THR A 426 17.61 39.70 18.32
CA THR A 426 17.21 39.89 16.91
C THR A 426 16.57 38.60 16.34
N PRO A 427 15.71 38.68 15.30
CA PRO A 427 15.13 37.47 14.70
C PRO A 427 16.19 36.55 14.06
N ASN A 428 16.10 35.24 14.33
CA ASN A 428 16.95 34.22 13.71
C ASN A 428 16.48 33.95 12.27
N THR A 429 16.99 34.73 11.31
CA THR A 429 16.54 34.71 9.91
C THR A 429 16.67 33.33 9.26
N ASP A 430 17.72 32.57 9.56
CA ASP A 430 17.98 31.28 8.93
C ASP A 430 17.04 30.19 9.45
N LYS A 431 16.80 30.15 10.77
CA LYS A 431 15.87 29.20 11.39
C LYS A 431 14.43 29.54 11.03
N ASN A 432 14.04 30.81 11.11
CA ASN A 432 12.69 31.30 10.81
C ASN A 432 12.33 31.16 9.32
N LYS A 433 13.32 31.21 8.41
CA LYS A 433 13.09 30.96 6.98
C LYS A 433 12.87 29.47 6.68
N LYS A 434 13.62 28.57 7.33
CA LYS A 434 13.50 27.11 7.10
C LYS A 434 12.25 26.52 7.76
N ALA A 435 11.84 27.03 8.91
CA ALA A 435 10.68 26.56 9.66
C ALA A 435 9.41 26.31 8.78
N PRO A 436 8.92 27.28 7.98
CA PRO A 436 7.78 27.06 7.09
C PRO A 436 8.05 26.07 5.95
N GLU A 437 9.30 25.91 5.49
CA GLU A 437 9.67 24.89 4.49
C GLU A 437 9.50 23.46 5.06
N HIS A 438 9.87 23.26 6.33
CA HIS A 438 9.68 21.98 7.03
C HIS A 438 8.20 21.72 7.38
N VAL A 439 7.45 22.75 7.80
CA VAL A 439 5.98 22.64 8.01
C VAL A 439 5.26 22.27 6.71
N ALA A 440 5.63 22.88 5.58
CA ALA A 440 5.07 22.54 4.28
C ALA A 440 5.47 21.12 3.82
N ALA A 441 6.69 20.66 4.12
CA ALA A 441 7.12 19.29 3.85
C ALA A 441 6.30 18.27 4.66
N TYR A 442 6.02 18.55 5.93
CA TYR A 442 5.14 17.73 6.77
C TYR A 442 3.70 17.68 6.24
N GLN A 443 3.11 18.83 5.91
CA GLN A 443 1.76 18.89 5.35
C GLN A 443 1.65 18.06 4.06
N LYS A 444 2.64 18.16 3.17
CA LYS A 444 2.72 17.35 1.94
C LYS A 444 2.87 15.84 2.21
N ALA A 445 3.63 15.45 3.23
CA ALA A 445 3.77 14.04 3.62
C ALA A 445 2.45 13.49 4.20
N LEU A 446 1.71 14.31 4.96
CA LEU A 446 0.38 13.97 5.49
C LEU A 446 -0.65 13.80 4.36
N GLU A 447 -0.66 14.69 3.37
CA GLU A 447 -1.51 14.55 2.18
C GLU A 447 -1.23 13.26 1.39
N GLU A 448 0.05 12.90 1.22
CA GLU A 448 0.43 11.68 0.50
C GLU A 448 0.08 10.43 1.30
N ALA A 449 0.26 10.47 2.63
CA ALA A 449 -0.22 9.42 3.54
C ALA A 449 -1.74 9.22 3.43
N GLN A 450 -2.53 10.30 3.37
CA GLN A 450 -3.97 10.20 3.20
C GLN A 450 -4.35 9.57 1.85
N LYS A 451 -3.72 9.97 0.73
CA LYS A 451 -3.94 9.33 -0.58
C LYS A 451 -3.62 7.84 -0.60
N VAL A 452 -2.59 7.42 0.15
CA VAL A 452 -2.22 6.00 0.28
C VAL A 452 -3.22 5.23 1.14
N LEU A 453 -3.81 5.85 2.18
CA LEU A 453 -4.93 5.29 2.93
C LEU A 453 -6.19 5.16 2.05
N ASP A 454 -6.52 6.19 1.28
CA ASP A 454 -7.71 6.24 0.42
C ASP A 454 -7.63 5.32 -0.81
N ASN A 455 -6.43 4.85 -1.19
CA ASN A 455 -6.23 3.91 -2.30
C ASN A 455 -6.36 2.44 -1.83
N PRO A 456 -7.42 1.69 -2.21
CA PRO A 456 -7.62 0.32 -1.77
C PRO A 456 -6.66 -0.71 -2.41
N THR A 457 -5.92 -0.31 -3.45
CA THR A 457 -4.91 -1.15 -4.10
C THR A 457 -3.47 -0.68 -3.85
N ALA A 458 -3.26 0.19 -2.85
CA ALA A 458 -1.94 0.60 -2.42
C ALA A 458 -1.09 -0.61 -1.99
N THR A 459 0.12 -0.73 -2.54
CA THR A 459 1.09 -1.77 -2.17
C THR A 459 1.69 -1.52 -0.79
N GLN A 460 2.13 -2.57 -0.09
CA GLN A 460 2.75 -2.41 1.23
C GLN A 460 3.94 -1.45 1.18
N ALA A 461 4.77 -1.52 0.13
CA ALA A 461 5.88 -0.59 -0.08
C ALA A 461 5.46 0.89 -0.17
N GLN A 462 4.26 1.18 -0.69
CA GLN A 462 3.71 2.56 -0.69
C GLN A 462 3.25 2.98 0.70
N VAL A 463 2.62 2.07 1.47
CA VAL A 463 2.22 2.32 2.86
C VAL A 463 3.43 2.57 3.74
N ASP A 464 4.43 1.69 3.67
CA ASP A 464 5.67 1.78 4.44
C ASP A 464 6.45 3.06 4.09
N LYS A 465 6.52 3.42 2.80
CA LYS A 465 7.14 4.68 2.37
C LYS A 465 6.39 5.91 2.89
N ALA A 466 5.06 5.93 2.80
CA ALA A 466 4.27 7.07 3.29
C ALA A 466 4.40 7.23 4.82
N LEU A 467 4.43 6.13 5.56
CA LEU A 467 4.69 6.13 7.00
C LEU A 467 6.10 6.65 7.31
N ALA A 468 7.12 6.21 6.56
CA ALA A 468 8.49 6.68 6.72
C ALA A 468 8.64 8.18 6.42
N ASP A 469 8.05 8.68 5.33
CA ASP A 469 8.08 10.11 4.96
C ASP A 469 7.35 10.98 6.00
N LEU A 470 6.19 10.51 6.52
CA LEU A 470 5.44 11.22 7.56
C LEU A 470 6.19 11.23 8.90
N ASN A 471 6.76 10.10 9.32
CA ASN A 471 7.58 10.03 10.52
C ASN A 471 8.83 10.91 10.42
N LYS A 472 9.52 10.88 9.27
CA LYS A 472 10.70 11.72 9.01
C LYS A 472 10.36 13.19 9.11
N THR A 473 9.29 13.65 8.47
CA THR A 473 8.93 15.08 8.49
C THR A 473 8.44 15.57 9.86
N ARG A 474 7.80 14.70 10.67
CA ARG A 474 7.55 15.02 12.10
C ARG A 474 8.86 15.16 12.87
N LYS A 475 9.77 14.20 12.73
CA LYS A 475 11.09 14.20 13.38
C LYS A 475 11.95 15.41 12.99
N ASP A 476 11.98 15.75 11.69
CA ASP A 476 12.67 16.94 11.18
C ASP A 476 12.14 18.23 11.84
N ILE A 477 10.87 18.28 12.25
CA ILE A 477 10.31 19.39 13.02
C ILE A 477 10.69 19.31 14.51
N GLU A 478 10.51 18.14 15.13
CA GLU A 478 10.79 17.89 16.55
C GLU A 478 12.25 18.21 16.92
N ASP A 479 13.21 17.70 16.13
CA ASP A 479 14.65 17.82 16.37
C ASP A 479 15.18 19.25 16.13
N ASN A 480 14.56 20.04 15.24
CA ASN A 480 15.10 21.36 14.84
C ASN A 480 14.39 22.56 15.51
N TYR A 481 13.11 22.45 15.88
CA TYR A 481 12.27 23.58 16.32
C TYR A 481 11.82 23.50 17.78
N ALA A 482 12.50 22.70 18.61
CA ALA A 482 12.37 22.75 20.06
C ALA A 482 12.54 24.19 20.61
N THR A 483 11.81 24.50 21.68
CA THR A 483 11.80 25.83 22.33
C THR A 483 13.16 26.15 22.93
N ASP A 484 13.72 27.31 22.58
CA ASP A 484 14.95 27.83 23.17
C ASP A 484 14.64 28.64 24.43
N LEU A 485 15.08 28.12 25.58
CA LEU A 485 14.92 28.72 26.90
C LEU A 485 16.13 29.56 27.35
N GLU A 486 17.28 29.49 26.68
CA GLU A 486 18.51 30.17 27.12
C GLU A 486 18.36 31.70 27.25
N PRO A 487 17.68 32.41 26.31
CA PRO A 487 17.46 33.84 26.45
C PRO A 487 16.60 34.22 27.68
N LEU A 488 15.64 33.38 28.05
CA LEU A 488 14.78 33.59 29.22
C LEU A 488 15.52 33.29 30.52
N LYS A 489 16.31 32.20 30.59
CA LYS A 489 17.17 31.91 31.75
C LYS A 489 18.15 33.04 32.02
N THR A 490 18.75 33.58 30.96
CA THR A 490 19.68 34.71 31.06
C THR A 490 18.99 35.92 31.71
N SER A 491 17.81 36.30 31.21
CA SER A 491 16.98 37.37 31.80
C SER A 491 16.58 37.08 33.25
N VAL A 492 16.16 35.86 33.58
CA VAL A 492 15.84 35.48 34.98
C VAL A 492 17.05 35.61 35.90
N ASN A 493 18.25 35.28 35.43
CA ASN A 493 19.48 35.39 36.22
C ASN A 493 19.99 36.83 36.37
N THR A 494 19.82 37.71 35.38
CA THR A 494 20.31 39.11 35.44
C THR A 494 19.28 40.08 36.02
N ASN A 495 18.00 39.86 35.70
CA ASN A 495 16.91 40.81 35.91
C ASN A 495 15.87 40.28 36.92
N GLY A 496 15.82 38.97 37.16
CA GLY A 496 14.86 38.32 38.07
C GLY A 496 15.29 38.23 39.54
N GLY A 497 16.35 38.93 39.96
CA GLY A 497 16.94 38.79 41.30
C GLY A 497 16.73 39.96 42.28
N VAL A 498 15.88 40.94 41.95
CA VAL A 498 15.64 42.12 42.81
C VAL A 498 15.00 41.70 44.13
N ASP A 499 15.63 42.08 45.23
CA ASP A 499 15.12 41.90 46.59
C ASP A 499 14.12 43.02 46.94
N HIS A 500 12.98 42.67 47.55
CA HIS A 500 11.92 43.62 47.93
C HIS A 500 12.36 44.71 48.93
N SER A 501 13.56 44.61 49.52
CA SER A 501 14.20 45.65 50.35
C SER A 501 15.11 46.61 49.57
N GLU A 502 15.36 46.38 48.28
CA GLU A 502 16.18 47.28 47.45
C GLU A 502 15.46 48.60 47.17
N PRO A 503 16.18 49.75 47.21
CA PRO A 503 15.60 51.06 46.91
C PRO A 503 14.82 51.13 45.61
N ILE A 504 15.29 50.50 44.53
CA ILE A 504 14.62 50.49 43.22
C ILE A 504 13.23 49.83 43.25
N TYR A 505 13.00 48.88 44.16
CA TYR A 505 11.68 48.29 44.36
C TYR A 505 10.85 49.14 45.33
N VAL A 506 11.42 49.50 46.49
CA VAL A 506 10.73 50.24 47.56
C VAL A 506 10.26 51.64 47.13
N ASN A 507 11.01 52.31 46.25
CA ASN A 507 10.66 53.64 45.73
C ASN A 507 9.70 53.61 44.53
N ALA A 508 9.52 52.46 43.87
CA ALA A 508 8.65 52.32 42.70
C ALA A 508 7.16 52.33 43.08
N THR A 509 6.30 52.55 42.09
CA THR A 509 4.84 52.50 42.31
C THR A 509 4.36 51.07 42.61
N PRO A 510 3.25 50.89 43.36
CA PRO A 510 2.65 49.56 43.60
C PRO A 510 2.34 48.80 42.30
N GLU A 511 2.00 49.52 41.23
CA GLU A 511 1.75 48.96 39.90
C GLU A 511 3.03 48.42 39.24
N GLU A 512 4.15 49.13 39.33
CA GLU A 512 5.46 48.68 38.83
C GLU A 512 6.00 47.48 39.62
N GLN A 513 5.87 47.53 40.95
CA GLN A 513 6.18 46.43 41.87
C GLN A 513 5.42 45.15 41.47
N GLN A 514 4.10 45.24 41.34
CA GLN A 514 3.26 44.11 40.94
C GLN A 514 3.56 43.61 39.52
N ALA A 515 3.87 44.52 38.59
CA ALA A 515 4.22 44.16 37.22
C ALA A 515 5.53 43.33 37.17
N TYR A 516 6.55 43.74 37.93
CA TYR A 516 7.81 43.00 38.05
C TYR A 516 7.61 41.61 38.66
N ASP A 517 6.95 41.51 39.82
CA ASP A 517 6.72 40.23 40.50
C ASP A 517 5.95 39.24 39.60
N LYS A 518 4.95 39.73 38.86
CA LYS A 518 4.19 38.92 37.90
C LYS A 518 5.02 38.50 36.69
N ALA A 519 5.86 39.39 36.15
CA ALA A 519 6.73 39.08 35.02
C ALA A 519 7.79 38.02 35.41
N LYS A 520 8.39 38.17 36.59
CA LYS A 520 9.32 37.20 37.17
C LYS A 520 8.63 35.84 37.39
N GLN A 521 7.44 35.82 37.97
CA GLN A 521 6.70 34.56 38.16
C GLN A 521 6.39 33.87 36.83
N ALA A 522 5.91 34.61 35.82
CA ALA A 522 5.62 34.04 34.50
C ALA A 522 6.87 33.47 33.82
N ALA A 523 8.02 34.11 33.97
CA ALA A 523 9.31 33.60 33.51
C ALA A 523 9.73 32.32 34.25
N ASP A 524 9.66 32.33 35.59
CA ASP A 524 9.97 31.18 36.44
C ASP A 524 9.06 29.97 36.14
N ASP A 525 7.79 30.18 35.81
CA ASP A 525 6.83 29.12 35.52
C ASP A 525 7.01 28.53 34.11
N LEU A 526 7.29 29.37 33.09
CA LEU A 526 7.60 28.89 31.74
C LEU A 526 8.90 28.08 31.66
N LEU A 527 9.91 28.40 32.48
CA LEU A 527 11.13 27.60 32.58
C LEU A 527 10.90 26.17 33.13
N LYS A 528 9.72 25.91 33.73
CA LYS A 528 9.31 24.59 34.24
C LYS A 528 8.29 23.90 33.34
N ASP A 529 7.68 24.61 32.38
CA ASP A 529 6.63 24.06 31.53
C ASP A 529 7.22 23.34 30.30
N PRO A 530 7.10 21.99 30.20
CA PRO A 530 7.56 21.26 29.01
C PRO A 530 6.72 21.55 27.75
N LYS A 531 5.65 22.35 27.85
CA LYS A 531 4.80 22.81 26.75
C LYS A 531 5.02 24.27 26.35
N ALA A 532 5.96 24.97 26.99
CA ALA A 532 6.26 26.37 26.66
C ALA A 532 6.62 26.55 25.18
N THR A 533 5.97 27.50 24.50
CA THR A 533 6.28 27.86 23.11
C THR A 533 7.28 29.02 23.05
N GLN A 534 7.96 29.17 21.92
CA GLN A 534 8.94 30.24 21.71
C GLN A 534 8.30 31.63 21.84
N THR A 535 7.05 31.81 21.39
CA THR A 535 6.28 33.05 21.62
C THR A 535 6.13 33.36 23.10
N GLN A 536 5.73 32.39 23.92
CA GLN A 536 5.54 32.60 25.36
C GLN A 536 6.85 32.98 26.05
N VAL A 537 7.93 32.27 25.71
CA VAL A 537 9.29 32.49 26.25
C VAL A 537 9.84 33.86 25.87
N ASN A 538 9.72 34.26 24.60
CA ASN A 538 10.12 35.59 24.11
C ASN A 538 9.35 36.71 24.83
N ASN A 539 8.03 36.54 24.99
CA ASN A 539 7.18 37.53 25.66
C ASN A 539 7.49 37.65 27.16
N ALA A 540 7.71 36.54 27.86
CA ALA A 540 8.06 36.56 29.27
C ALA A 540 9.44 37.19 29.51
N LYS A 541 10.43 36.91 28.65
CA LYS A 541 11.74 37.56 28.68
C LYS A 541 11.57 39.08 28.55
N LYS A 542 10.85 39.53 27.53
CA LYS A 542 10.63 40.96 27.29
C LYS A 542 9.91 41.63 28.46
N ALA A 543 8.88 40.99 29.03
CA ALA A 543 8.15 41.52 30.17
C ALA A 543 9.04 41.67 31.42
N LEU A 544 9.93 40.71 31.70
CA LEU A 544 10.86 40.79 32.82
C LEU A 544 11.93 41.88 32.60
N ASP A 545 12.48 41.97 31.38
CA ASP A 545 13.45 43.01 31.02
C ASP A 545 12.83 44.42 31.10
N ASP A 546 11.64 44.62 30.53
CA ASP A 546 10.94 45.91 30.53
C ASP A 546 10.58 46.37 31.96
N THR A 547 10.11 45.44 32.82
CA THR A 547 9.70 45.76 34.19
C THR A 547 10.90 46.01 35.11
N LYS A 548 12.00 45.26 34.96
CA LYS A 548 13.26 45.59 35.63
C LYS A 548 13.77 46.98 35.24
N ALA A 549 13.75 47.30 33.95
CA ALA A 549 14.13 48.63 33.44
C ALA A 549 13.15 49.76 33.84
N ALA A 550 11.97 49.44 34.37
CA ALA A 550 11.10 50.41 35.04
C ALA A 550 11.56 50.66 36.48
N LEU A 551 11.82 49.60 37.26
CA LEU A 551 12.35 49.72 38.64
C LEU A 551 13.68 50.48 38.69
N ASP A 552 14.58 50.24 37.72
CA ASP A 552 15.89 50.90 37.64
C ASP A 552 15.83 52.43 37.45
N LYS A 553 14.64 53.01 37.22
CA LYS A 553 14.40 54.47 37.17
C LYS A 553 14.10 55.08 38.54
N HIS A 554 13.99 54.27 39.59
CA HIS A 554 13.68 54.71 40.96
C HIS A 554 14.84 54.57 41.99
N PRO A 555 16.13 54.83 41.65
CA PRO A 555 17.17 54.92 42.66
C PRO A 555 16.91 56.08 43.61
N THR A 556 17.29 55.91 44.87
CA THR A 556 17.20 56.99 45.87
C THR A 556 18.10 58.16 45.49
N ASP A 557 17.50 59.33 45.27
CA ASP A 557 18.17 60.58 45.00
C ASP A 557 18.62 61.24 46.32
N LYS A 558 19.92 61.11 46.61
CA LYS A 558 20.59 61.72 47.76
C LYS A 558 21.15 63.12 47.50
N THR A 559 21.06 63.66 46.27
CA THR A 559 21.79 64.89 45.86
C THR A 559 21.45 66.08 46.76
N LYS A 560 20.16 66.36 46.96
CA LYS A 560 19.66 67.49 47.78
C LYS A 560 20.03 67.35 49.26
N LEU A 561 19.93 66.14 49.83
CA LEU A 561 20.34 65.88 51.20
C LEU A 561 21.86 66.03 51.38
N SER A 562 22.64 65.58 50.40
CA SER A 562 24.10 65.73 50.40
C SER A 562 24.53 67.19 50.28
N ALA A 563 23.90 67.97 49.39
CA ALA A 563 24.14 69.40 49.27
C ALA A 563 23.81 70.15 50.56
N GLN A 564 22.65 69.86 51.16
CA GLN A 564 22.24 70.46 52.43
C GLN A 564 23.21 70.11 53.56
N PHE A 565 23.49 68.82 53.76
CA PHE A 565 24.36 68.32 54.83
C PHE A 565 25.80 68.86 54.73
N ASN A 566 26.40 68.86 53.54
CA ASN A 566 27.80 69.26 53.38
C ASN A 566 28.06 70.75 53.59
N ALA A 567 27.06 71.59 53.29
CA ALA A 567 27.11 73.04 53.50
C ALA A 567 26.26 73.47 54.71
N SER A 568 26.15 72.59 55.71
CA SER A 568 25.62 72.85 57.05
C SER A 568 26.80 72.75 58.04
N VAL A 569 27.15 73.86 58.70
CA VAL A 569 28.37 73.95 59.54
C VAL A 569 28.11 74.56 60.93
N ASP A 570 26.85 74.77 61.32
CA ASP A 570 26.50 75.52 62.51
C ASP A 570 27.09 74.92 63.81
N SER A 571 27.14 73.59 63.93
CA SER A 571 27.72 72.88 65.09
C SER A 571 29.21 72.51 64.93
N ASN A 572 29.95 73.15 64.02
CA ASN A 572 31.38 72.88 63.82
C ASN A 572 32.17 73.05 65.15
N PRO A 573 32.84 72.02 65.68
CA PRO A 573 33.54 72.12 66.97
C PRO A 573 34.66 73.17 67.00
N ASP A 574 35.35 73.38 65.88
CA ASP A 574 36.49 74.29 65.79
C ASP A 574 36.05 75.76 65.61
N SER A 575 34.86 75.98 65.05
CA SER A 575 34.26 77.31 64.86
C SER A 575 32.73 77.20 64.77
N PRO A 576 32.02 77.05 65.91
CA PRO A 576 30.56 76.93 65.87
C PRO A 576 29.93 78.27 65.49
N SER A 577 28.81 78.26 64.78
CA SER A 577 28.17 79.50 64.34
C SER A 577 27.65 80.31 65.53
N VAL A 578 27.45 81.60 65.28
CA VAL A 578 26.79 82.52 66.23
C VAL A 578 25.42 82.01 66.67
N PHE A 579 24.64 81.43 65.75
CA PHE A 579 23.33 80.83 66.07
C PHE A 579 23.44 79.65 67.03
N TYR A 580 24.39 78.74 66.78
CA TYR A 580 24.62 77.59 67.64
C TYR A 580 25.14 77.98 69.02
N LYS A 581 26.04 78.97 69.09
CA LYS A 581 26.52 79.58 70.34
C LYS A 581 25.35 80.20 71.14
N ASN A 582 24.53 81.01 70.49
CA ASN A 582 23.36 81.66 71.11
C ASN A 582 22.32 80.63 71.60
N ALA A 583 22.14 79.52 70.88
CA ALA A 583 21.23 78.43 71.27
C ALA A 583 21.70 77.62 72.48
N LYS A 584 23.03 77.47 72.67
CA LYS A 584 23.62 76.76 73.82
C LYS A 584 23.88 77.68 75.03
N ASP A 585 23.83 79.00 74.88
CA ASP A 585 23.99 79.95 75.99
C ASP A 585 22.67 80.13 76.78
N PRO A 586 22.58 79.66 78.04
CA PRO A 586 21.37 79.81 78.85
C PRO A 586 21.06 81.26 79.26
N ALA A 587 22.02 82.20 79.10
CA ALA A 587 21.83 83.62 79.38
C ALA A 587 21.30 84.40 78.17
N TYR A 588 21.40 83.86 76.95
CA TYR A 588 20.94 84.52 75.72
C TYR A 588 19.44 84.84 75.78
N GLN A 589 19.08 86.02 75.27
CA GLN A 589 17.69 86.45 75.13
C GLN A 589 17.35 86.46 73.64
N PRO A 590 16.44 85.59 73.17
CA PRO A 590 16.16 85.48 71.74
C PRO A 590 15.39 86.71 71.22
N PRO A 591 15.43 86.98 69.90
CA PRO A 591 14.73 88.10 69.29
C PRO A 591 13.21 88.06 69.50
N GLU A 592 12.56 89.22 69.43
CA GLU A 592 11.11 89.34 69.58
C GLU A 592 10.37 88.46 68.56
N GLY A 593 9.42 87.66 69.04
CA GLY A 593 8.69 86.68 68.22
C GLY A 593 9.24 85.25 68.26
N VAL A 594 10.38 84.99 68.91
CA VAL A 594 10.92 83.64 69.14
C VAL A 594 10.60 83.17 70.57
N ASP A 595 10.02 81.97 70.71
CA ASP A 595 9.73 81.42 72.05
C ASP A 595 11.02 81.04 72.79
N LYS A 596 11.15 81.52 74.03
CA LYS A 596 12.37 81.39 74.84
C LYS A 596 12.62 79.98 75.37
N GLU A 597 11.58 79.17 75.57
CA GLU A 597 11.76 77.79 76.05
C GLU A 597 12.00 76.83 74.87
N ALA A 598 11.36 77.07 73.72
CA ALA A 598 11.65 76.36 72.48
C ALA A 598 13.09 76.60 71.99
N ALA A 599 13.58 77.85 72.08
CA ALA A 599 14.93 78.25 71.64
C ALA A 599 16.05 77.40 72.27
N LYS A 600 15.92 77.03 73.55
CA LYS A 600 16.90 76.19 74.27
C LYS A 600 17.07 74.80 73.65
N GLY A 601 16.05 74.31 72.93
CA GLY A 601 16.07 73.02 72.25
C GLY A 601 16.58 73.07 70.80
N TYR A 602 16.79 74.25 70.21
CA TYR A 602 17.11 74.35 68.78
C TYR A 602 18.46 73.75 68.41
N ALA A 603 19.50 73.93 69.24
CA ALA A 603 20.80 73.29 68.97
C ALA A 603 20.74 71.76 69.06
N ASP A 604 20.04 71.22 70.06
CA ASP A 604 19.88 69.76 70.23
C ASP A 604 19.02 69.16 69.10
N ALA A 605 18.01 69.90 68.62
CA ALA A 605 17.21 69.53 67.46
C ALA A 605 18.05 69.52 66.17
N TYR A 606 18.92 70.52 65.99
CA TYR A 606 19.87 70.60 64.88
C TYR A 606 20.90 69.47 64.92
N ASP A 607 21.56 69.25 66.05
CA ASP A 607 22.53 68.15 66.23
C ASP A 607 21.90 66.79 65.87
N LYS A 608 20.65 66.56 66.31
CA LYS A 608 19.87 65.35 66.01
C LYS A 608 19.48 65.25 64.53
N ALA A 609 19.09 66.35 63.89
CA ALA A 609 18.74 66.38 62.48
C ALA A 609 19.97 66.15 61.58
N LEU A 610 21.13 66.71 61.96
CA LEU A 610 22.41 66.52 61.28
C LEU A 610 22.91 65.06 61.39
N ASP A 611 22.77 64.42 62.54
CA ASP A 611 23.04 62.98 62.71
C ASP A 611 22.06 62.10 61.92
N ALA A 612 20.77 62.45 61.87
CA ALA A 612 19.78 61.76 61.05
C ALA A 612 20.10 61.89 59.54
N ALA A 613 20.46 63.08 59.06
CA ALA A 613 20.92 63.32 57.70
C ALA A 613 22.19 62.51 57.37
N LYS A 614 23.18 62.51 58.26
CA LYS A 614 24.39 61.69 58.13
C LYS A 614 24.06 60.20 58.01
N LYS A 615 23.14 59.68 58.83
CA LYS A 615 22.70 58.28 58.79
C LYS A 615 21.94 57.93 57.51
N ALA A 616 21.06 58.81 57.03
CA ALA A 616 20.33 58.60 55.78
C ALA A 616 21.25 58.65 54.54
N LEU A 617 22.26 59.54 54.54
CA LEU A 617 23.30 59.55 53.52
C LEU A 617 24.17 58.28 53.58
N ALA A 618 24.62 57.90 54.78
CA ALA A 618 25.50 56.75 54.99
C ALA A 618 24.84 55.39 54.72
N ALA A 619 23.51 55.29 54.80
CA ALA A 619 22.76 54.06 54.58
C ALA A 619 22.68 53.70 53.08
N PRO A 620 23.27 52.58 52.60
CA PRO A 620 23.24 52.23 51.18
C PRO A 620 21.87 51.71 50.69
N LYS A 621 20.92 51.39 51.58
CA LYS A 621 19.56 51.00 51.23
C LYS A 621 18.49 51.96 51.77
N ALA A 622 18.83 53.25 51.93
CA ALA A 622 17.86 54.26 52.31
C ALA A 622 16.78 54.42 51.21
N SER A 623 15.51 54.48 51.57
CA SER A 623 14.43 54.83 50.65
C SER A 623 14.34 56.34 50.42
N GLN A 624 13.68 56.77 49.34
CA GLN A 624 13.49 58.19 49.05
C GLN A 624 12.77 58.90 50.20
N GLN A 625 11.74 58.27 50.79
CA GLN A 625 11.01 58.81 51.94
C GLN A 625 11.92 59.07 53.15
N GLN A 626 12.92 58.21 53.40
CA GLN A 626 13.87 58.41 54.50
C GLN A 626 14.83 59.58 54.23
N VAL A 627 15.25 59.75 52.98
CA VAL A 627 16.11 60.86 52.55
C VAL A 627 15.37 62.18 52.59
N ASP A 628 14.14 62.24 52.07
CA ASP A 628 13.30 63.44 52.07
C ASP A 628 12.93 63.87 53.50
N ALA A 629 12.58 62.90 54.37
CA ALA A 629 12.28 63.19 55.78
C ALA A 629 13.51 63.74 56.53
N ALA A 630 14.72 63.24 56.23
CA ALA A 630 15.95 63.76 56.82
C ALA A 630 16.31 65.17 56.29
N LEU A 631 16.04 65.44 55.00
CA LEU A 631 16.26 66.75 54.37
C LEU A 631 15.37 67.82 55.00
N GLU A 632 14.07 67.56 55.09
CA GLU A 632 13.12 68.52 55.66
C GLU A 632 13.33 68.70 57.18
N ALA A 633 13.72 67.64 57.91
CA ALA A 633 14.11 67.76 59.31
C ALA A 633 15.36 68.63 59.52
N LEU A 634 16.38 68.50 58.65
CA LEU A 634 17.60 69.31 58.73
C LEU A 634 17.32 70.79 58.41
N LYS A 635 16.60 71.08 57.31
CA LYS A 635 16.18 72.45 56.98
C LYS A 635 15.36 73.09 58.10
N ALA A 636 14.35 72.39 58.61
CA ALA A 636 13.51 72.93 59.68
C ALA A 636 14.29 73.16 60.98
N ALA A 637 15.35 72.39 61.25
CA ALA A 637 16.22 72.63 62.40
C ALA A 637 17.15 73.83 62.18
N GLU A 638 17.74 73.98 60.98
CA GLU A 638 18.51 75.18 60.58
C GLU A 638 17.66 76.45 60.64
N ASP A 639 16.48 76.45 59.99
CA ASP A 639 15.55 77.59 60.00
C ASP A 639 15.14 78.00 61.42
N ASN A 640 15.05 77.04 62.35
CA ASN A 640 14.81 77.35 63.76
C ASN A 640 16.05 77.93 64.44
N LEU A 641 17.23 77.35 64.20
CA LEU A 641 18.49 77.81 64.76
C LEU A 641 18.84 79.24 64.32
N HIS A 642 18.69 79.55 63.02
CA HIS A 642 19.01 80.86 62.43
C HIS A 642 18.08 81.99 62.90
N LYS A 643 16.95 81.69 63.56
CA LYS A 643 16.12 82.70 64.26
C LYS A 643 16.83 83.32 65.47
N LEU A 644 17.90 82.70 65.97
CA LEU A 644 18.69 83.18 67.10
C LEU A 644 19.83 84.11 66.66
N SER A 645 19.56 84.94 65.64
CA SER A 645 20.44 85.99 65.14
C SER A 645 20.67 87.04 66.23
N SER A 646 21.93 87.34 66.53
CA SER A 646 22.33 88.45 67.40
C SER A 646 22.46 89.78 66.65
N ASP A 647 22.81 89.72 65.36
CA ASP A 647 22.93 90.85 64.44
C ASP A 647 22.36 90.47 63.05
N PRO A 648 21.82 91.42 62.25
CA PRO A 648 21.32 91.14 60.90
C PRO A 648 22.32 90.51 59.91
N THR A 649 23.63 90.62 60.13
CA THR A 649 24.70 90.04 59.28
C THR A 649 25.12 88.63 59.64
N ASP A 650 24.71 88.10 60.79
CA ASP A 650 25.07 86.76 61.28
C ASP A 650 24.81 85.66 60.23
N LEU A 651 23.69 85.76 59.49
CA LEU A 651 23.35 84.82 58.42
C LEU A 651 24.22 84.96 57.17
N VAL A 652 24.66 86.19 56.85
CA VAL A 652 25.59 86.45 55.74
C VAL A 652 26.95 85.81 56.07
N ARG A 653 27.42 85.98 57.30
CA ARG A 653 28.67 85.40 57.81
C ARG A 653 28.63 83.88 57.80
N ALA A 654 27.57 83.28 58.34
CA ALA A 654 27.40 81.82 58.34
C ALA A 654 27.31 81.23 56.92
N HIS A 655 26.55 81.86 56.01
CA HIS A 655 26.48 81.40 54.62
C HIS A 655 27.82 81.54 53.88
N GLU A 656 28.54 82.65 54.07
CA GLU A 656 29.90 82.80 53.52
C GLU A 656 30.83 81.70 54.05
N GLU A 657 30.85 81.45 55.37
CA GLU A 657 31.64 80.38 55.99
C GLU A 657 31.31 79.00 55.39
N THR A 658 30.02 78.67 55.18
CA THR A 658 29.62 77.39 54.58
C THR A 658 30.11 77.22 53.14
N LEU A 659 30.07 78.29 52.33
CA LEU A 659 30.38 78.27 50.90
C LEU A 659 31.88 78.46 50.62
N SER A 660 32.60 79.09 51.55
CA SER A 660 34.06 79.26 51.52
C SER A 660 34.81 78.07 52.12
N ALA A 661 34.11 77.04 52.60
CA ALA A 661 34.72 75.79 53.02
C ALA A 661 35.43 75.12 51.82
N ASP A 662 36.76 75.16 51.81
CA ASP A 662 37.73 74.73 50.77
C ASP A 662 37.54 73.33 50.15
N GLN A 663 36.53 72.57 50.58
CA GLN A 663 36.37 71.14 50.34
C GLN A 663 34.96 70.69 49.92
N LEU A 664 33.99 71.58 49.69
CA LEU A 664 32.62 71.19 49.28
C LEU A 664 32.61 70.26 48.05
N PRO A 665 31.98 69.06 48.11
CA PRO A 665 31.99 68.11 46.99
C PRO A 665 31.37 68.68 45.70
N ALA A 666 30.23 69.36 45.81
CA ALA A 666 29.56 69.99 44.67
C ALA A 666 30.44 71.04 43.97
N PHE A 667 31.22 71.81 44.74
CA PHE A 667 32.17 72.78 44.21
C PHE A 667 33.37 72.12 43.53
N LYS A 668 33.90 71.01 44.08
CA LYS A 668 34.93 70.19 43.42
C LYS A 668 34.42 69.60 42.10
N ASN A 669 33.19 69.08 42.09
CA ASN A 669 32.54 68.55 40.90
C ASN A 669 32.37 69.65 39.82
N LEU A 670 31.93 70.84 40.22
CA LEU A 670 31.85 72.02 39.35
C LEU A 670 33.22 72.41 38.77
N GLN A 671 34.28 72.44 39.58
CA GLN A 671 35.64 72.73 39.13
C GLN A 671 36.16 71.71 38.10
N GLU A 672 36.06 70.41 38.40
CA GLU A 672 36.54 69.36 37.47
C GLU A 672 35.68 69.31 36.20
N LYS A 673 34.36 69.56 36.28
CA LYS A 673 33.49 69.65 35.11
C LYS A 673 33.81 70.87 34.24
N ALA A 674 33.99 72.05 34.83
CA ALA A 674 34.42 73.26 34.12
C ALA A 674 35.78 73.07 33.41
N LYS A 675 36.72 72.39 34.07
CA LYS A 675 38.04 72.04 33.52
C LYS A 675 37.95 71.00 32.39
N LYS A 676 37.03 70.05 32.47
CA LYS A 676 36.79 69.01 31.45
C LYS A 676 36.04 69.53 30.22
N GLU A 677 35.08 70.44 30.41
CA GLU A 677 34.22 70.99 29.35
C GLU A 677 34.78 72.28 28.71
N GLY A 678 35.73 72.96 29.36
CA GLY A 678 36.40 74.16 28.84
C GLY A 678 35.72 75.48 29.25
N ALA A 679 36.39 76.60 28.95
CA ALA A 679 36.06 77.92 29.48
C ALA A 679 34.69 78.49 29.06
N ASP A 680 34.16 78.06 27.92
CA ASP A 680 32.85 78.51 27.42
C ASP A 680 31.66 77.68 27.95
N SER A 681 31.94 76.60 28.69
CA SER A 681 30.93 75.71 29.27
C SER A 681 30.03 76.41 30.28
N GLN A 682 28.85 75.85 30.53
CA GLN A 682 27.97 76.35 31.59
C GLN A 682 28.65 76.19 32.96
N ALA A 683 29.35 75.07 33.19
CA ALA A 683 30.13 74.84 34.40
C ALA A 683 31.22 75.92 34.64
N ALA A 684 31.92 76.36 33.60
CA ALA A 684 32.91 77.45 33.74
C ALA A 684 32.26 78.80 34.08
N LYS A 685 31.06 79.08 33.54
CA LYS A 685 30.28 80.29 33.84
C LYS A 685 29.72 80.27 35.26
N ASP A 686 29.14 79.14 35.68
CA ASP A 686 28.60 78.96 37.03
C ASP A 686 29.73 79.04 38.07
N LEU A 687 30.91 78.49 37.78
CA LEU A 687 32.12 78.62 38.61
C LEU A 687 32.62 80.07 38.73
N ALA A 688 32.52 80.86 37.66
CA ALA A 688 32.88 82.28 37.69
C ALA A 688 31.85 83.10 38.47
N ALA A 689 30.55 82.86 38.26
CA ALA A 689 29.46 83.51 38.98
C ALA A 689 29.44 83.17 40.48
N TYR A 690 29.76 81.93 40.84
CA TYR A 690 29.94 81.49 42.23
C TYR A 690 31.01 82.31 42.95
N LYS A 691 32.18 82.48 42.31
CA LYS A 691 33.31 83.24 42.86
C LYS A 691 32.97 84.73 42.99
N ASP A 692 32.39 85.33 41.96
CA ASP A 692 31.94 86.73 41.98
C ASP A 692 30.87 86.99 43.06
N ALA A 693 29.96 86.03 43.30
CA ALA A 693 28.97 86.13 44.38
C ALA A 693 29.60 86.03 45.79
N LEU A 694 30.60 85.16 45.98
CA LEU A 694 31.39 85.11 47.20
C LEU A 694 32.19 86.41 47.41
N ASP A 695 32.96 86.84 46.42
CA ASP A 695 33.76 88.09 46.48
C ASP A 695 32.87 89.28 46.88
N LYS A 696 31.64 89.38 46.36
CA LYS A 696 30.67 90.41 46.74
C LYS A 696 30.21 90.32 48.20
N ALA A 697 29.97 89.12 48.70
CA ALA A 697 29.59 88.90 50.10
C ALA A 697 30.74 89.23 51.06
N SER A 698 31.97 88.77 50.75
CA SER A 698 33.18 89.10 51.51
C SER A 698 33.40 90.61 51.57
N ASN A 699 33.33 91.29 50.42
CA ASN A 699 33.49 92.75 50.35
C ASN A 699 32.41 93.52 51.14
N LEU A 700 31.22 92.95 51.35
CA LEU A 700 30.21 93.54 52.25
C LEU A 700 30.58 93.31 53.72
N LEU A 701 31.00 92.09 54.09
CA LEU A 701 31.39 91.77 55.46
C LEU A 701 32.62 92.56 55.93
N LEU A 702 33.56 92.87 55.02
CA LEU A 702 34.66 93.80 55.32
C LEU A 702 34.19 95.23 55.67
N GLN A 703 33.05 95.70 55.13
CA GLN A 703 32.51 97.03 55.46
C GLN A 703 31.92 97.09 56.87
N PHE A 704 31.46 95.95 57.41
CA PHE A 704 31.00 95.84 58.82
C PHE A 704 32.15 95.86 59.84
N ALA A 705 33.40 95.65 59.43
CA ALA A 705 34.57 95.78 60.32
C ALA A 705 35.01 97.24 60.55
N GLY A 706 34.36 98.21 59.89
CA GLY A 706 34.60 99.65 60.04
C GLY A 706 33.88 100.29 61.24
N PRO A 707 34.01 101.62 61.43
CA PRO A 707 33.26 102.34 62.46
C PRO A 707 31.75 102.34 62.18
N THR A 708 30.94 102.44 63.24
CA THR A 708 29.47 102.22 63.20
C THR A 708 28.68 103.14 62.26
N ASN A 709 29.26 104.27 61.84
CA ASN A 709 28.70 105.19 60.86
C ASN A 709 28.94 104.77 59.39
N GLN A 710 29.62 103.65 59.14
CA GLN A 710 29.87 103.06 57.82
C GLN A 710 29.23 101.67 57.65
N HIS A 711 28.43 101.19 58.61
CA HIS A 711 27.72 99.93 58.48
C HIS A 711 26.78 99.95 57.25
N PRO A 712 26.83 98.92 56.37
CA PRO A 712 25.92 98.79 55.25
C PRO A 712 24.44 98.83 55.64
N ALA A 713 23.58 99.30 54.72
CA ALA A 713 22.15 99.39 54.98
C ALA A 713 21.51 98.00 54.97
N GLN A 714 20.33 97.85 55.60
CA GLN A 714 19.57 96.58 55.59
C GLN A 714 19.37 96.04 54.16
N LYS A 715 19.17 96.93 53.18
CA LYS A 715 19.06 96.56 51.76
C LYS A 715 20.30 95.83 51.24
N ASP A 716 21.49 96.25 51.66
CA ASP A 716 22.76 95.69 51.21
C ASP A 716 23.02 94.34 51.89
N ILE A 717 22.61 94.20 53.16
CA ILE A 717 22.59 92.92 53.89
C ILE A 717 21.70 91.90 53.17
N GLU A 718 20.45 92.27 52.83
CA GLU A 718 19.55 91.39 52.09
C GLU A 718 20.08 91.08 50.66
N ALA A 719 20.80 92.00 50.03
CA ALA A 719 21.45 91.76 48.75
C ALA A 719 22.59 90.74 48.85
N ALA A 720 23.39 90.75 49.92
CA ALA A 720 24.41 89.72 50.14
C ALA A 720 23.82 88.36 50.53
N LYS A 721 22.76 88.32 51.34
CA LYS A 721 22.00 87.07 51.59
C LYS A 721 21.51 86.47 50.26
N ALA A 722 20.94 87.30 49.38
CA ALA A 722 20.50 86.87 48.05
C ALA A 722 21.67 86.41 47.15
N ALA A 723 22.83 87.09 47.19
CA ALA A 723 24.02 86.70 46.43
C ALA A 723 24.61 85.35 46.90
N LEU A 724 24.74 85.13 48.22
CA LEU A 724 25.18 83.86 48.79
C LEU A 724 24.19 82.73 48.51
N LYS A 725 22.89 82.99 48.58
CA LYS A 725 21.88 82.02 48.16
C LYS A 725 22.04 81.67 46.67
N ALA A 726 22.23 82.67 45.80
CA ALA A 726 22.46 82.43 44.38
C ALA A 726 23.75 81.63 44.12
N ALA A 727 24.82 81.86 44.89
CA ALA A 727 26.03 81.04 44.84
C ALA A 727 25.74 79.56 45.21
N ARG A 728 24.93 79.32 46.24
CA ARG A 728 24.51 77.96 46.62
C ARG A 728 23.65 77.31 45.53
N ASP A 729 22.65 78.02 45.02
CA ASP A 729 21.77 77.57 43.93
C ASP A 729 22.56 77.23 42.63
N LEU A 730 23.74 77.84 42.41
CA LEU A 730 24.63 77.54 41.28
C LEU A 730 25.43 76.23 41.45
N ILE A 731 25.74 75.80 42.68
CA ILE A 731 26.48 74.54 42.93
C ILE A 731 25.56 73.34 43.14
N ASP A 732 24.30 73.54 43.54
CA ASP A 732 23.32 72.45 43.72
C ASP A 732 23.19 71.49 42.52
N PRO A 733 23.18 71.94 41.24
CA PRO A 733 23.16 71.04 40.07
C PRO A 733 24.43 70.18 39.89
N TYR A 734 25.48 70.44 40.66
CA TYR A 734 26.76 69.73 40.65
C TYR A 734 26.97 68.88 41.92
N ALA A 735 25.95 68.77 42.79
CA ALA A 735 25.94 67.83 43.90
C ALA A 735 26.19 66.39 43.41
N THR A 736 26.97 65.62 44.18
CA THR A 736 27.38 64.27 43.80
C THR A 736 26.17 63.34 43.61
N ASP A 737 25.98 62.87 42.36
CA ASP A 737 24.92 61.96 41.98
C ASP A 737 25.38 60.52 42.17
N THR A 738 24.78 59.86 43.18
CA THR A 738 25.07 58.48 43.57
C THR A 738 24.17 57.44 42.91
N ARG A 739 23.18 57.85 42.11
CA ARG A 739 22.10 56.97 41.61
C ARG A 739 22.60 55.82 40.73
N ALA A 740 23.60 56.07 39.88
CA ALA A 740 24.21 55.04 39.03
C ALA A 740 24.92 53.95 39.87
N LEU A 741 25.76 54.37 40.82
CA LEU A 741 26.45 53.48 41.76
C LEU A 741 25.45 52.72 42.65
N GLN A 742 24.37 53.39 43.07
CA GLN A 742 23.31 52.80 43.87
C GLN A 742 22.59 51.68 43.11
N ASN A 743 22.25 51.90 41.83
CA ASN A 743 21.67 50.86 40.97
C ASN A 743 22.63 49.68 40.78
N ALA A 744 23.92 49.93 40.53
CA ALA A 744 24.92 48.88 40.41
C ALA A 744 25.09 48.07 41.72
N ALA A 745 25.11 48.73 42.88
CA ALA A 745 25.20 48.06 44.19
C ALA A 745 23.93 47.27 44.54
N ASN A 746 22.75 47.72 44.14
CA ASN A 746 21.49 47.00 44.37
C ASN A 746 21.49 45.62 43.68
N GLN A 747 22.16 45.48 42.53
CA GLN A 747 22.26 44.21 41.80
C GLN A 747 23.01 43.10 42.56
N GLU A 748 23.58 43.35 43.75
CA GLU A 748 24.23 42.36 44.62
C GLU A 748 23.45 41.03 44.73
N ALA A 749 22.15 41.10 45.01
CA ALA A 749 21.32 39.92 45.21
C ALA A 749 21.23 39.08 43.93
N SER A 750 20.97 39.72 42.78
CA SER A 750 20.97 39.12 41.45
C SER A 750 22.32 38.49 41.11
N VAL A 751 23.42 39.25 41.21
CA VAL A 751 24.76 38.78 40.83
C VAL A 751 25.20 37.61 41.70
N LYS A 752 25.04 37.69 43.03
CA LYS A 752 25.41 36.59 43.95
C LYS A 752 24.54 35.34 43.81
N ALA A 753 23.32 35.48 43.29
CA ALA A 753 22.43 34.37 42.96
C ALA A 753 22.64 33.79 41.55
N SER A 754 23.49 34.41 40.71
CA SER A 754 23.74 33.98 39.34
C SER A 754 24.57 32.68 39.25
N PRO A 755 24.43 31.89 38.16
CA PRO A 755 25.32 30.75 37.90
C PRO A 755 26.79 31.15 37.82
N ALA A 756 27.10 32.33 37.28
CA ALA A 756 28.46 32.80 37.12
C ALA A 756 29.16 32.99 38.48
N TYR A 757 28.52 33.68 39.42
CA TYR A 757 29.04 33.84 40.77
C TYR A 757 29.07 32.51 41.55
N ALA A 758 28.04 31.65 41.39
CA ALA A 758 28.00 30.34 42.02
C ALA A 758 29.16 29.44 41.55
N ASN A 759 29.40 29.38 40.24
CA ASN A 759 30.54 28.65 39.66
C ASN A 759 31.88 29.27 40.07
N ALA A 760 32.00 30.60 40.15
CA ALA A 760 33.21 31.28 40.59
C ALA A 760 33.54 31.02 42.08
N LYS A 761 32.51 30.96 42.93
CA LYS A 761 32.59 30.61 44.35
C LYS A 761 32.97 29.14 44.58
N ALA A 762 32.46 28.23 43.75
CA ALA A 762 32.69 26.78 43.83
C ALA A 762 33.42 26.26 42.58
N ALA A 763 34.54 26.91 42.22
CA ALA A 763 35.25 26.69 40.97
C ALA A 763 35.74 25.24 40.80
N ALA A 764 35.08 24.51 39.89
CA ALA A 764 35.34 23.10 39.59
C ALA A 764 35.22 22.77 38.08
N TYR A 765 35.57 23.71 37.20
CA TYR A 765 35.63 23.51 35.75
C TYR A 765 36.56 22.36 35.38
N LEU A 766 36.15 21.61 34.35
CA LEU A 766 36.92 20.53 33.76
C LEU A 766 37.53 20.94 32.41
N GLY A 767 38.79 20.54 32.20
CA GLY A 767 39.49 20.65 30.93
C GLY A 767 39.03 19.62 29.90
N LYS A 768 39.63 19.66 28.70
CA LYS A 768 39.26 18.77 27.58
C LYS A 768 39.49 17.28 27.84
N ASP A 769 40.33 16.94 28.83
CA ASP A 769 40.63 15.57 29.27
C ASP A 769 39.78 15.12 30.47
N GLY A 770 38.79 15.92 30.89
CA GLY A 770 37.92 15.61 32.04
C GLY A 770 38.56 15.81 33.41
N LYS A 771 39.77 16.40 33.49
CA LYS A 771 40.43 16.75 34.76
C LYS A 771 40.17 18.22 35.14
N PRO A 772 40.34 18.64 36.41
CA PRO A 772 40.17 20.03 36.81
C PRO A 772 41.05 21.00 36.04
N ASP A 773 40.45 22.06 35.48
CA ASP A 773 41.15 23.15 34.80
C ASP A 773 41.72 24.13 35.85
N ALA A 774 43.00 23.94 36.22
CA ALA A 774 43.62 24.69 37.30
C ALA A 774 43.66 26.22 37.04
N GLU A 775 43.81 26.64 35.79
CA GLU A 775 43.89 28.07 35.44
C GLU A 775 42.49 28.70 35.39
N LYS A 776 41.52 28.06 34.71
CA LYS A 776 40.13 28.57 34.69
C LYS A 776 39.54 28.64 36.10
N ASN A 777 39.81 27.64 36.94
CA ASN A 777 39.33 27.64 38.33
C ASN A 777 39.96 28.76 39.19
N LYS A 778 41.24 29.05 38.98
CA LYS A 778 41.93 30.17 39.64
C LYS A 778 41.37 31.53 39.18
N GLN A 779 41.17 31.70 37.87
CA GLN A 779 40.59 32.93 37.31
C GLN A 779 39.17 33.16 37.81
N ALA A 780 38.35 32.11 37.88
CA ALA A 780 36.98 32.19 38.40
C ALA A 780 36.96 32.69 39.85
N LYS A 781 37.79 32.10 40.72
CA LYS A 781 37.93 32.56 42.11
C LYS A 781 38.38 34.03 42.20
N ASN A 782 39.38 34.41 41.41
CA ASN A 782 39.87 35.79 41.37
C ASN A 782 38.78 36.78 40.94
N ALA A 783 37.91 36.43 39.98
CA ALA A 783 36.80 37.28 39.55
C ALA A 783 35.77 37.49 40.67
N LYS A 784 35.40 36.43 41.40
CA LYS A 784 34.51 36.53 42.59
C LYS A 784 35.15 37.31 43.75
N ASP A 785 36.46 37.21 43.95
CA ASP A 785 37.16 38.03 44.96
C ASP A 785 37.30 39.49 44.52
N ALA A 786 37.41 39.77 43.21
CA ALA A 786 37.38 41.13 42.66
C ALA A 786 35.98 41.78 42.79
N TYR A 787 34.91 41.06 42.46
CA TYR A 787 33.53 41.55 42.59
C TYR A 787 33.17 41.90 44.03
N ASP A 788 33.40 41.00 44.98
CA ASP A 788 33.09 41.27 46.39
C ASP A 788 33.83 42.51 46.91
N LYS A 789 35.10 42.71 46.50
CA LYS A 789 35.91 43.88 46.87
C LYS A 789 35.45 45.17 46.18
N ALA A 790 35.02 45.10 44.92
CA ALA A 790 34.49 46.25 44.20
C ALA A 790 33.15 46.69 44.81
N LEU A 791 32.30 45.74 45.22
CA LEU A 791 31.06 45.99 45.94
C LEU A 791 31.29 46.61 47.32
N GLU A 792 32.25 46.10 48.10
CA GLU A 792 32.65 46.70 49.38
C GLU A 792 33.04 48.19 49.20
N LYS A 793 33.89 48.50 48.22
CA LYS A 793 34.29 49.87 47.88
C LYS A 793 33.13 50.73 47.37
N ALA A 794 32.20 50.15 46.58
CA ALA A 794 31.00 50.85 46.13
C ALA A 794 30.12 51.26 47.32
N LEU A 795 29.94 50.37 48.31
CA LEU A 795 29.19 50.65 49.53
C LEU A 795 29.91 51.70 50.43
N GLU A 796 31.25 51.68 50.51
CA GLU A 796 32.02 52.73 51.18
C GLU A 796 31.80 54.11 50.55
N VAL A 797 31.82 54.20 49.22
CA VAL A 797 31.61 55.45 48.49
C VAL A 797 30.16 55.93 48.61
N LEU A 798 29.17 55.05 48.49
CA LEU A 798 27.75 55.36 48.76
C LEU A 798 27.50 55.83 50.20
N GLY A 799 28.31 55.35 51.15
CA GLY A 799 28.25 55.71 52.55
C GLY A 799 28.97 57.03 52.91
N ASN A 800 29.76 57.59 51.99
CA ASN A 800 30.55 58.79 52.22
C ASN A 800 29.81 60.06 51.75
N PRO A 801 29.24 60.89 52.65
CA PRO A 801 28.55 62.12 52.24
C PRO A 801 29.47 63.14 51.57
N LYS A 802 30.80 63.02 51.73
CA LYS A 802 31.81 63.91 51.12
C LYS A 802 32.42 63.36 49.82
N ALA A 803 31.90 62.25 49.28
CA ALA A 803 32.36 61.71 48.01
C ALA A 803 32.17 62.70 46.85
N THR A 804 33.16 62.79 45.98
CA THR A 804 33.11 63.53 44.71
C THR A 804 32.52 62.67 43.60
N GLN A 805 32.06 63.30 42.51
CA GLN A 805 31.53 62.57 41.36
C GLN A 805 32.57 61.62 40.75
N ALA A 806 33.83 62.03 40.69
CA ALA A 806 34.91 61.18 40.17
C ALA A 806 35.14 59.90 41.00
N GLU A 807 34.91 59.93 42.32
CA GLU A 807 34.99 58.75 43.17
C GLU A 807 33.79 57.81 42.97
N VAL A 808 32.60 58.38 42.75
CA VAL A 808 31.37 57.62 42.43
C VAL A 808 31.47 56.97 41.05
N ASP A 809 31.87 57.71 40.03
CA ASP A 809 32.05 57.21 38.67
C ASP A 809 33.08 56.06 38.66
N ALA A 810 34.26 56.27 39.28
CA ALA A 810 35.29 55.24 39.36
C ALA A 810 34.90 54.01 40.20
N ALA A 811 34.01 54.14 41.18
CA ALA A 811 33.45 53.00 41.91
C ALA A 811 32.38 52.26 41.08
N THR A 812 31.62 52.98 40.25
CA THR A 812 30.60 52.43 39.36
C THR A 812 31.27 51.59 38.27
N ASP A 813 32.28 52.16 37.61
CA ASP A 813 33.08 51.47 36.59
C ASP A 813 33.78 50.23 37.18
N ALA A 814 34.42 50.35 38.35
CA ALA A 814 35.11 49.22 38.98
C ALA A 814 34.17 48.07 39.41
N LEU A 815 32.95 48.38 39.86
CA LEU A 815 31.94 47.36 40.16
C LEU A 815 31.43 46.68 38.89
N LYS A 816 31.17 47.47 37.83
CA LYS A 816 30.76 46.95 36.53
C LYS A 816 31.82 46.07 35.89
N ASP A 817 33.08 46.50 35.85
CA ASP A 817 34.20 45.72 35.31
C ASP A 817 34.35 44.37 36.05
N ALA A 818 34.12 44.36 37.36
CA ALA A 818 34.20 43.15 38.17
C ALA A 818 32.97 42.21 37.99
N GLU A 819 31.78 42.76 37.69
CA GLU A 819 30.61 41.98 37.28
C GLU A 819 30.81 41.37 35.89
N ASP A 820 31.26 42.18 34.91
CA ASP A 820 31.55 41.72 33.55
C ASP A 820 32.66 40.63 33.55
N ALA A 821 33.62 40.72 34.49
CA ALA A 821 34.64 39.70 34.70
C ALA A 821 34.10 38.35 35.25
N LEU A 822 32.86 38.29 35.76
CA LEU A 822 32.20 37.03 36.12
C LEU A 822 31.61 36.32 34.90
N ALA A 823 31.23 37.04 33.83
CA ALA A 823 30.53 36.47 32.67
C ALA A 823 31.22 35.26 32.00
N PRO A 824 32.58 35.18 31.87
CA PRO A 824 33.28 33.99 31.35
C PRO A 824 33.10 32.71 32.19
N PHE A 825 32.52 32.84 33.39
CA PHE A 825 32.24 31.77 34.35
C PHE A 825 30.74 31.40 34.40
N ALA A 826 29.92 31.93 33.49
CA ALA A 826 28.59 31.39 33.23
C ALA A 826 28.64 29.88 32.89
N THR A 827 27.51 29.19 33.12
CA THR A 827 27.38 27.74 32.87
C THR A 827 27.28 27.47 31.37
N ASP A 828 28.19 26.64 30.84
CA ASP A 828 28.15 26.13 29.47
C ASP A 828 27.38 24.80 29.43
N ALA A 829 26.12 24.89 29.02
CA ALA A 829 25.22 23.76 28.83
C ALA A 829 25.28 23.12 27.42
N SER A 830 26.07 23.67 26.48
CA SER A 830 26.01 23.32 25.05
C SER A 830 26.26 21.84 24.78
N LYS A 831 27.22 21.22 25.49
CA LYS A 831 27.56 19.80 25.36
C LYS A 831 26.45 18.88 25.89
N LEU A 832 25.75 19.31 26.94
CA LEU A 832 24.60 18.56 27.48
C LEU A 832 23.40 18.69 26.56
N ALA A 833 23.12 19.89 26.04
CA ALA A 833 22.09 20.11 25.04
C ALA A 833 22.32 19.27 23.77
N ALA A 834 23.55 19.25 23.26
CA ALA A 834 23.92 18.41 22.10
C ALA A 834 23.76 16.91 22.39
N GLN A 835 24.10 16.43 23.59
CA GLN A 835 23.90 15.04 23.98
C GLN A 835 22.40 14.69 24.08
N VAL A 836 21.59 15.56 24.67
CA VAL A 836 20.14 15.40 24.79
C VAL A 836 19.44 15.44 23.43
N ALA A 837 19.95 16.24 22.48
CA ALA A 837 19.49 16.23 21.09
C ALA A 837 19.89 14.95 20.34
N GLY A 838 21.06 14.37 20.65
CA GLY A 838 21.50 13.08 20.12
C GLY A 838 20.71 11.85 20.62
N ALA A 839 19.92 12.01 21.69
CA ALA A 839 19.19 10.94 22.35
C ALA A 839 18.30 10.13 21.40
N THR A 840 17.56 10.78 20.50
CA THR A 840 16.68 10.07 19.54
C THR A 840 17.47 9.21 18.55
N SER A 841 18.65 9.64 18.10
CA SER A 841 19.53 8.81 17.25
C SER A 841 20.12 7.63 18.02
N PHE A 842 20.31 7.78 19.33
CA PHE A 842 20.74 6.70 20.21
C PHE A 842 19.62 5.66 20.44
N GLU A 843 18.39 6.11 20.68
CA GLU A 843 17.21 5.25 20.85
C GLU A 843 16.87 4.45 19.57
N GLU A 844 17.23 4.96 18.39
CA GLU A 844 17.11 4.27 17.10
C GLU A 844 18.27 3.27 16.81
N SER A 845 19.30 3.23 17.65
CA SER A 845 20.44 2.32 17.45
C SER A 845 20.04 0.85 17.63
N ALA A 846 20.67 -0.05 16.87
CA ALA A 846 20.43 -1.49 16.99
C ALA A 846 20.66 -1.99 18.44
N GLN A 847 21.64 -1.42 19.14
CA GLN A 847 21.97 -1.74 20.53
C GLN A 847 20.85 -1.34 21.49
N PHE A 848 20.23 -0.16 21.31
CA PHE A 848 19.08 0.24 22.13
C PHE A 848 17.85 -0.62 21.86
N VAL A 849 17.56 -0.92 20.59
CA VAL A 849 16.44 -1.81 20.22
C VAL A 849 16.66 -3.23 20.77
N ASN A 850 17.88 -3.75 20.72
CA ASN A 850 18.25 -5.03 21.35
C ASN A 850 18.04 -4.98 22.87
N ALA A 851 18.43 -3.89 23.55
CA ALA A 851 18.22 -3.70 24.99
C ALA A 851 16.73 -3.65 25.36
N LEU A 852 15.90 -2.99 24.54
CA LEU A 852 14.45 -2.88 24.73
C LEU A 852 13.73 -4.24 24.53
N ALA A 853 14.26 -5.09 23.64
CA ALA A 853 13.80 -6.46 23.43
C ALA A 853 14.25 -7.41 24.56
N ALA A 854 15.41 -7.16 25.18
CA ALA A 854 15.96 -7.93 26.31
C ALA A 854 15.26 -7.61 27.64
N LYS A 855 13.96 -7.94 27.74
CA LYS A 855 13.13 -7.77 28.95
C LYS A 855 13.34 -8.91 29.96
N ASP A 856 13.20 -8.58 31.24
CA ASP A 856 13.15 -9.56 32.34
C ASP A 856 11.69 -9.82 32.71
N GLY A 857 11.07 -10.79 32.04
CA GLY A 857 9.63 -11.04 32.11
C GLY A 857 8.82 -9.85 31.59
N GLU A 858 7.90 -9.34 32.41
CA GLU A 858 7.11 -8.13 32.07
C GLU A 858 7.84 -6.81 32.41
N LYS A 859 9.00 -6.86 33.09
CA LYS A 859 9.72 -5.64 33.48
C LYS A 859 10.57 -5.09 32.34
N GLU A 860 10.62 -3.77 32.25
CA GLU A 860 11.53 -3.05 31.36
C GLU A 860 13.00 -3.36 31.73
N ASN A 861 13.86 -3.40 30.72
CA ASN A 861 15.29 -3.61 30.89
C ASN A 861 15.91 -2.52 31.81
N ALA A 862 16.70 -2.95 32.79
CA ALA A 862 17.25 -2.05 33.81
C ALA A 862 18.22 -0.98 33.24
N ASP A 863 18.95 -1.29 32.16
CA ASP A 863 19.85 -0.33 31.51
C ASP A 863 19.05 0.71 30.70
N VAL A 864 17.97 0.30 30.04
CA VAL A 864 17.01 1.21 29.36
C VAL A 864 16.33 2.14 30.37
N ALA A 865 15.89 1.61 31.51
CA ALA A 865 15.31 2.43 32.59
C ALA A 865 16.33 3.42 33.19
N ALA A 866 17.59 3.01 33.36
CA ALA A 866 18.66 3.89 33.81
C ALA A 866 18.95 5.03 32.80
N TYR A 867 19.00 4.71 31.50
CA TYR A 867 19.13 5.69 30.43
C TYR A 867 17.98 6.71 30.43
N LYS A 868 16.73 6.26 30.50
CA LYS A 868 15.54 7.15 30.53
C LYS A 868 15.56 8.10 31.73
N ASN A 869 15.99 7.62 32.90
CA ASN A 869 16.17 8.48 34.08
C ASN A 869 17.30 9.49 33.86
N ALA A 870 18.46 9.08 33.35
CA ALA A 870 19.57 9.99 33.06
C ALA A 870 19.21 11.06 32.02
N LEU A 871 18.46 10.70 30.97
CA LEU A 871 17.97 11.63 29.96
C LEU A 871 16.94 12.63 30.53
N ARG A 872 16.05 12.17 31.43
CA ARG A 872 15.11 13.04 32.14
C ARG A 872 15.84 14.02 33.06
N ASP A 873 16.82 13.55 33.82
CA ASP A 873 17.57 14.37 34.77
C ASP A 873 18.49 15.36 34.02
N ALA A 874 19.02 14.98 32.86
CA ALA A 874 19.69 15.87 31.91
C ALA A 874 18.75 16.97 31.39
N LYS A 875 17.54 16.62 30.95
CA LYS A 875 16.51 17.60 30.53
C LYS A 875 16.09 18.55 31.66
N ALA A 876 15.98 18.05 32.90
CA ALA A 876 15.71 18.88 34.07
C ALA A 876 16.87 19.84 34.41
N THR A 877 18.11 19.37 34.28
CA THR A 877 19.31 20.22 34.43
C THR A 877 19.35 21.31 33.35
N LEU A 878 18.98 20.97 32.11
CA LEU A 878 18.79 21.92 31.01
C LEU A 878 17.55 22.82 31.14
N ALA A 879 16.68 22.63 32.13
CA ALA A 879 15.56 23.55 32.40
C ALA A 879 15.92 24.59 33.49
N ASN A 880 16.77 24.20 34.45
CA ASN A 880 17.12 25.03 35.60
C ASN A 880 17.97 26.26 35.19
N PRO A 881 17.49 27.52 35.35
CA PRO A 881 18.28 28.73 35.06
C PRO A 881 19.50 28.86 35.98
N LYS A 882 19.46 28.27 37.18
CA LYS A 882 20.51 28.35 38.20
C LYS A 882 21.44 27.13 38.22
N ALA A 883 21.40 26.29 37.18
CA ALA A 883 22.29 25.14 37.06
C ALA A 883 23.76 25.58 37.05
N THR A 884 24.57 24.98 37.90
CA THR A 884 26.03 25.13 37.95
C THR A 884 26.70 24.28 36.87
N GLN A 885 27.94 24.60 36.52
CA GLN A 885 28.72 23.77 35.58
C GLN A 885 28.88 22.34 36.09
N VAL A 886 29.03 22.15 37.40
CA VAL A 886 29.19 20.84 38.03
C VAL A 886 27.94 19.96 37.84
N GLU A 887 26.75 20.55 37.92
CA GLU A 887 25.49 19.83 37.69
C GLU A 887 25.33 19.43 36.21
N VAL A 888 25.67 20.35 35.29
CA VAL A 888 25.68 20.08 33.84
C VAL A 888 26.67 18.98 33.48
N ASP A 889 27.91 19.06 33.96
CA ASP A 889 28.97 18.08 33.68
C ASP A 889 28.61 16.70 34.27
N LYS A 890 28.01 16.68 35.47
CA LYS A 890 27.50 15.45 36.12
C LYS A 890 26.35 14.80 35.33
N ALA A 891 25.39 15.60 34.85
CA ALA A 891 24.28 15.10 34.04
C ALA A 891 24.78 14.55 32.69
N LEU A 892 25.73 15.24 32.05
CA LEU A 892 26.37 14.79 30.82
C LEU A 892 27.12 13.46 31.00
N ALA A 893 27.88 13.32 32.10
CA ALA A 893 28.59 12.09 32.43
C ALA A 893 27.63 10.93 32.72
N ALA A 894 26.53 11.19 33.44
CA ALA A 894 25.51 10.17 33.75
C ALA A 894 24.79 9.65 32.50
N LEU A 895 24.40 10.55 31.59
CA LEU A 895 23.74 10.19 30.32
C LEU A 895 24.67 9.35 29.44
N LYS A 896 25.92 9.79 29.23
CA LYS A 896 26.92 9.04 28.46
C LYS A 896 27.23 7.67 29.06
N ALA A 897 27.37 7.58 30.38
CA ALA A 897 27.62 6.30 31.05
C ALA A 897 26.46 5.31 30.88
N ALA A 898 25.21 5.78 30.78
CA ALA A 898 24.06 4.93 30.49
C ALA A 898 24.03 4.48 29.01
N GLU A 899 24.36 5.38 28.08
CA GLU A 899 24.48 5.06 26.65
C GLU A 899 25.59 4.02 26.40
N ASP A 900 26.82 4.28 26.87
CA ASP A 900 27.97 3.39 26.74
C ASP A 900 27.68 1.98 27.29
N LYS A 901 26.92 1.91 28.40
CA LYS A 901 26.52 0.64 29.01
C LYS A 901 25.57 -0.16 28.12
N ILE A 902 24.59 0.51 27.48
CA ILE A 902 23.70 -0.13 26.51
C ILE A 902 24.47 -0.60 25.26
N VAL A 903 25.35 0.25 24.71
CA VAL A 903 26.19 -0.11 23.53
C VAL A 903 27.03 -1.35 23.81
N LYS A 904 27.61 -1.44 25.01
CA LYS A 904 28.48 -2.54 25.44
C LYS A 904 27.71 -3.83 25.75
N ASN A 905 26.53 -3.73 26.37
CA ASN A 905 25.79 -4.89 26.87
C ASN A 905 24.90 -5.57 25.82
N TYR A 906 24.44 -4.84 24.79
CA TYR A 906 23.45 -5.34 23.83
C TYR A 906 23.91 -5.27 22.34
N PRO A 907 25.13 -5.68 21.98
CA PRO A 907 25.59 -5.70 20.59
C PRO A 907 24.81 -6.72 19.75
N THR A 908 24.66 -6.45 18.44
CA THR A 908 24.16 -7.45 17.47
C THR A 908 25.28 -8.46 17.14
N ASP A 909 25.00 -9.75 17.22
CA ASP A 909 25.87 -10.86 16.77
C ASP A 909 25.42 -11.43 15.41
N PRO A 910 26.01 -10.97 14.28
CA PRO A 910 25.73 -11.53 12.95
C PRO A 910 26.41 -12.89 12.70
N SER A 911 27.27 -13.39 13.59
CA SER A 911 28.19 -14.50 13.29
C SER A 911 27.49 -15.80 12.88
N LYS A 912 26.29 -16.06 13.42
CA LYS A 912 25.48 -17.23 13.04
C LYS A 912 24.89 -17.09 11.64
N LEU A 913 24.41 -15.89 11.29
CA LEU A 913 23.89 -15.57 9.96
C LEU A 913 25.00 -15.60 8.91
N GLN A 914 26.17 -15.02 9.21
CA GLN A 914 27.33 -15.04 8.32
C GLN A 914 27.73 -16.47 7.95
N ARG A 915 27.93 -17.35 8.95
CA ARG A 915 28.27 -18.76 8.71
C ARG A 915 27.25 -19.52 7.88
N GLU A 916 25.97 -19.18 7.98
CA GLU A 916 24.92 -19.84 7.19
C GLU A 916 24.86 -19.26 5.76
N ALA A 917 25.03 -17.94 5.61
CA ALA A 917 25.14 -17.26 4.32
C ALA A 917 26.36 -17.73 3.51
N ASP A 918 27.50 -17.98 4.18
CA ASP A 918 28.71 -18.51 3.55
C ASP A 918 28.49 -19.92 3.01
N LYS A 919 27.88 -20.82 3.81
CA LYS A 919 27.51 -22.17 3.35
C LYS A 919 26.54 -22.12 2.17
N ALA A 920 25.51 -21.28 2.25
CA ALA A 920 24.53 -21.12 1.18
C ALA A 920 25.18 -20.58 -0.10
N ALA A 921 26.10 -19.61 0.02
CA ALA A 921 26.86 -19.07 -1.10
C ALA A 921 27.80 -20.10 -1.75
N GLU A 922 28.34 -21.05 -0.98
CA GLU A 922 29.14 -22.15 -1.52
C GLU A 922 28.27 -23.19 -2.24
N LEU A 923 27.15 -23.59 -1.63
CA LEU A 923 26.16 -24.51 -2.22
C LEU A 923 25.67 -24.02 -3.59
N GLN A 924 25.43 -22.72 -3.74
CA GLN A 924 24.98 -22.11 -5.00
C GLN A 924 25.99 -22.18 -6.14
N LYS A 925 27.27 -22.44 -5.87
CA LYS A 925 28.30 -22.65 -6.91
C LYS A 925 28.29 -24.08 -7.45
N GLY A 926 27.64 -25.01 -6.75
CA GLY A 926 27.58 -26.43 -7.11
C GLY A 926 26.77 -26.69 -8.38
N HIS A 927 27.19 -27.69 -9.14
CA HIS A 927 26.46 -28.16 -10.32
C HIS A 927 25.02 -28.60 -9.97
N ASP A 928 24.84 -29.19 -8.79
CA ASP A 928 23.55 -29.70 -8.33
C ASP A 928 22.53 -28.58 -8.10
N PHE A 929 22.94 -27.44 -7.51
CA PHE A 929 22.08 -26.26 -7.36
C PHE A 929 21.71 -25.65 -8.73
N ALA A 930 22.65 -25.62 -9.67
CA ALA A 930 22.39 -25.19 -11.05
C ALA A 930 21.46 -26.14 -11.83
N ALA A 931 21.39 -27.41 -11.43
CA ALA A 931 20.41 -28.38 -11.92
C ALA A 931 19.04 -28.22 -11.22
N ALA A 932 19.02 -27.98 -9.91
CA ALA A 932 17.81 -27.74 -9.12
C ALA A 932 17.01 -26.53 -9.64
N LEU A 933 17.69 -25.46 -10.07
CA LEU A 933 17.08 -24.29 -10.74
C LEU A 933 16.43 -24.59 -12.11
N LYS A 934 16.76 -25.73 -12.75
CA LYS A 934 16.24 -26.14 -14.07
C LYS A 934 15.18 -27.23 -13.98
N ASN A 935 15.10 -27.94 -12.86
CA ASN A 935 14.13 -29.01 -12.61
C ASN A 935 12.82 -28.44 -12.06
N ALA A 936 11.69 -28.78 -12.70
CA ALA A 936 10.37 -28.25 -12.35
C ALA A 936 9.95 -28.50 -10.89
N SER A 937 10.34 -29.63 -10.28
CA SER A 937 9.97 -29.96 -8.90
C SER A 937 10.79 -29.22 -7.83
N THR A 938 11.93 -28.62 -8.19
CA THR A 938 12.89 -28.00 -7.24
C THR A 938 13.17 -26.53 -7.52
N LYS A 939 12.82 -26.03 -8.72
CA LYS A 939 13.13 -24.69 -9.20
C LYS A 939 12.66 -23.59 -8.25
N ASP A 940 11.45 -23.70 -7.72
CA ASP A 940 10.86 -22.68 -6.86
C ASP A 940 11.52 -22.68 -5.47
N SER A 941 11.81 -23.85 -4.90
CA SER A 941 12.59 -23.97 -3.66
C SER A 941 14.04 -23.50 -3.82
N ALA A 942 14.67 -23.77 -4.97
CA ALA A 942 16.01 -23.30 -5.27
C ALA A 942 16.05 -21.77 -5.43
N LYS A 943 15.04 -21.19 -6.11
CA LYS A 943 14.88 -19.74 -6.21
C LYS A 943 14.60 -19.10 -4.84
N ALA A 944 13.74 -19.69 -4.02
CA ALA A 944 13.49 -19.22 -2.66
C ALA A 944 14.78 -19.23 -1.80
N TYR A 945 15.65 -20.23 -1.94
CA TYR A 945 16.95 -20.26 -1.27
C TYR A 945 17.93 -19.19 -1.81
N GLN A 946 17.87 -18.88 -3.11
CA GLN A 946 18.60 -17.75 -3.71
C GLN A 946 18.14 -16.39 -3.15
N ASP A 947 16.83 -16.16 -3.11
CA ASP A 947 16.24 -14.91 -2.65
C ASP A 947 16.46 -14.74 -1.13
N ALA A 948 16.36 -15.83 -0.34
CA ALA A 948 16.68 -15.82 1.08
C ALA A 948 18.16 -15.51 1.36
N LEU A 949 19.10 -16.00 0.53
CA LEU A 949 20.51 -15.64 0.66
C LEU A 949 20.76 -14.16 0.30
N ALA A 950 20.06 -13.63 -0.70
CA ALA A 950 20.14 -12.20 -1.03
C ALA A 950 19.66 -11.35 0.14
N ALA A 951 18.52 -11.70 0.76
CA ALA A 951 18.02 -11.04 1.97
C ALA A 951 19.00 -11.14 3.15
N ALA A 952 19.58 -12.33 3.40
CA ALA A 952 20.59 -12.53 4.44
C ALA A 952 21.83 -11.63 4.23
N LYS A 953 22.32 -11.50 2.98
CA LYS A 953 23.43 -10.60 2.65
C LYS A 953 23.09 -9.13 2.86
N THR A 954 21.86 -8.71 2.56
CA THR A 954 21.38 -7.35 2.84
C THR A 954 21.38 -7.05 4.34
N VAL A 955 20.92 -8.01 5.17
CA VAL A 955 20.96 -7.86 6.64
C VAL A 955 22.40 -7.82 7.17
N LEU A 956 23.29 -8.67 6.67
CA LEU A 956 24.73 -8.66 7.03
C LEU A 956 25.45 -7.36 6.64
N ALA A 957 25.01 -6.69 5.56
CA ALA A 957 25.55 -5.41 5.14
C ALA A 957 24.96 -4.21 5.92
N ASN A 958 23.83 -4.38 6.60
CA ASN A 958 23.17 -3.32 7.36
C ASN A 958 23.81 -3.17 8.75
N LYS A 959 24.56 -2.09 8.95
CA LYS A 959 25.20 -1.74 10.25
C LYS A 959 24.20 -1.51 11.38
N ASN A 960 22.94 -1.22 11.06
CA ASN A 960 21.86 -0.99 12.03
C ASN A 960 20.92 -2.20 12.13
N ALA A 961 21.31 -3.38 11.63
CA ALA A 961 20.51 -4.59 11.81
C ALA A 961 20.39 -4.93 13.31
N THR A 962 19.16 -5.15 13.78
CA THR A 962 18.90 -5.64 15.13
C THR A 962 19.22 -7.14 15.22
N GLN A 963 19.36 -7.66 16.44
CA GLN A 963 19.48 -9.11 16.64
C GLN A 963 18.25 -9.85 16.09
N ALA A 964 17.06 -9.25 16.19
CA ALA A 964 15.83 -9.81 15.64
C ALA A 964 15.85 -9.90 14.11
N ASP A 965 16.45 -8.94 13.40
CA ASP A 965 16.60 -9.00 11.94
C ASP A 965 17.61 -10.06 11.52
N VAL A 966 18.72 -10.18 12.25
CA VAL A 966 19.73 -11.23 12.07
C VAL A 966 19.12 -12.62 12.28
N ASP A 967 18.39 -12.82 13.37
CA ASP A 967 17.77 -14.10 13.70
C ASP A 967 16.63 -14.44 12.72
N ARG A 968 15.84 -13.45 12.27
CA ARG A 968 14.81 -13.63 11.23
C ARG A 968 15.44 -14.08 9.91
N ALA A 969 16.49 -13.40 9.45
CA ALA A 969 17.19 -13.76 8.22
C ALA A 969 17.88 -15.14 8.32
N LEU A 970 18.44 -15.49 9.48
CA LEU A 970 19.04 -16.80 9.73
C LEU A 970 18.01 -17.92 9.65
N ASN A 971 16.84 -17.73 10.28
CA ASN A 971 15.77 -18.70 10.26
C ASN A 971 15.14 -18.84 8.87
N ALA A 972 14.94 -17.74 8.14
CA ALA A 972 14.46 -17.76 6.76
C ALA A 972 15.43 -18.50 5.82
N LEU A 973 16.73 -18.22 5.91
CA LEU A 973 17.74 -18.90 5.10
C LEU A 973 17.81 -20.41 5.39
N LYS A 974 17.75 -20.80 6.67
CA LYS A 974 17.68 -22.22 7.08
C LYS A 974 16.41 -22.91 6.59
N ALA A 975 15.26 -22.26 6.71
CA ALA A 975 13.98 -22.81 6.28
C ALA A 975 13.95 -23.04 4.77
N ALA A 976 14.44 -22.07 3.98
CA ALA A 976 14.57 -22.22 2.53
C ALA A 976 15.56 -23.33 2.13
N GLY A 977 16.68 -23.47 2.86
CA GLY A 977 17.63 -24.57 2.64
C GLY A 977 17.04 -25.95 2.97
N ALA A 978 16.26 -26.06 4.04
CA ALA A 978 15.55 -27.29 4.40
C ALA A 978 14.45 -27.63 3.39
N ALA A 979 13.71 -26.64 2.88
CA ALA A 979 12.70 -26.82 1.84
C ALA A 979 13.31 -27.32 0.53
N LEU A 980 14.43 -26.74 0.09
CA LEU A 980 15.18 -27.21 -1.07
C LEU A 980 15.64 -28.67 -0.89
N LYS A 981 16.28 -28.99 0.23
CA LYS A 981 16.73 -30.35 0.52
C LYS A 981 15.58 -31.36 0.51
N LYS A 982 14.41 -31.01 1.05
CA LYS A 982 13.21 -31.86 1.01
C LYS A 982 12.69 -32.09 -0.42
N ALA A 983 12.76 -31.07 -1.28
CA ALA A 983 12.38 -31.18 -2.69
C ALA A 983 13.37 -32.03 -3.50
N GLU A 984 14.67 -31.98 -3.17
CA GLU A 984 15.72 -32.82 -3.77
C GLU A 984 15.61 -34.29 -3.34
N GLU A 985 15.31 -34.56 -2.06
CA GLU A 985 15.16 -35.92 -1.52
C GLU A 985 13.87 -36.62 -1.96
N ASN A 986 12.85 -35.88 -2.42
CA ASN A 986 11.54 -36.47 -2.78
C ASN A 986 10.86 -35.77 -3.99
N PRO A 987 11.42 -35.88 -5.21
CA PRO A 987 11.05 -35.08 -6.39
C PRO A 987 9.65 -35.31 -6.98
N GLY A 988 8.80 -36.10 -6.30
CA GLY A 988 7.41 -36.40 -6.70
C GLY A 988 6.38 -36.32 -5.55
N ALA A 989 6.76 -35.80 -4.37
CA ALA A 989 5.89 -35.80 -3.18
C ALA A 989 5.51 -34.38 -2.71
N ASP A 990 4.78 -33.64 -3.55
CA ASP A 990 4.00 -32.47 -3.10
C ASP A 990 2.56 -32.50 -3.64
N GLN A 991 1.80 -33.49 -3.17
CA GLN A 991 0.34 -33.38 -3.09
C GLN A 991 -0.12 -33.85 -1.70
N GLY A 992 -0.44 -32.87 -0.85
CA GLY A 992 -1.32 -33.05 0.31
C GLY A 992 -0.67 -33.51 1.62
N ALA A 993 -0.32 -32.54 2.48
CA ALA A 993 -0.64 -32.59 3.92
C ALA A 993 -0.30 -31.26 4.62
N ALA A 994 -1.33 -30.46 4.92
CA ALA A 994 -1.25 -29.35 5.88
C ALA A 994 -2.51 -29.31 6.75
N THR A 995 -2.78 -30.40 7.46
CA THR A 995 -3.64 -30.39 8.66
C THR A 995 -2.79 -30.81 9.86
N ALA A 996 -3.00 -30.12 10.98
CA ALA A 996 -2.09 -30.16 12.12
C ALA A 996 -2.22 -31.47 12.93
N SER A 997 -1.09 -31.98 13.43
CA SER A 997 -1.01 -32.88 14.58
C SER A 997 0.44 -32.92 15.08
N THR A 998 0.73 -32.22 16.17
CA THR A 998 2.00 -32.36 16.90
C THR A 998 1.76 -32.32 18.40
N GLU A 999 1.19 -33.40 18.94
CA GLU A 999 1.46 -33.79 20.33
C GLU A 999 2.69 -34.71 20.35
N GLY A 1000 3.63 -34.46 21.27
CA GLY A 1000 4.98 -35.03 21.19
C GLY A 1000 5.76 -35.00 22.50
N SER A 1001 5.19 -35.61 23.54
CA SER A 1001 5.87 -36.16 24.72
C SER A 1001 6.91 -35.31 25.49
N HIS A 1002 6.57 -34.96 26.74
CA HIS A 1002 7.54 -34.94 27.86
C HIS A 1002 7.00 -35.78 29.03
N GLN A 1003 7.68 -36.90 29.31
CA GLN A 1003 7.74 -37.53 30.63
C GLN A 1003 8.88 -36.86 31.42
N ALA A 1004 8.87 -36.75 32.76
CA ALA A 1004 7.88 -37.10 33.77
C ALA A 1004 8.10 -36.21 35.01
N GLY A 1005 7.11 -36.12 35.92
CA GLY A 1005 7.24 -35.33 37.15
C GLY A 1005 5.95 -35.27 37.97
N THR A 1006 5.58 -36.37 38.63
CA THR A 1006 4.41 -36.43 39.51
C THR A 1006 4.67 -35.78 40.86
N THR A 1007 3.77 -34.92 41.33
CA THR A 1007 3.12 -35.02 42.65
C THR A 1007 1.90 -34.09 42.68
N ALA A 1008 0.85 -34.52 43.39
CA ALA A 1008 -0.35 -33.72 43.61
C ALA A 1008 -0.18 -32.79 44.82
N ASP A 1009 -0.90 -31.67 44.87
CA ASP A 1009 -2.11 -31.58 45.71
C ASP A 1009 -2.97 -30.35 45.30
N THR A 1010 -4.06 -30.16 46.05
CA THR A 1010 -5.29 -29.42 45.76
C THR A 1010 -5.26 -27.90 46.01
N ALA A 1011 -6.39 -27.29 45.61
CA ALA A 1011 -7.02 -26.07 46.13
C ALA A 1011 -6.86 -24.76 45.32
N ALA A 1012 -7.97 -24.36 44.70
CA ALA A 1012 -8.23 -22.97 44.36
C ALA A 1012 -8.53 -22.17 45.63
N PRO A 1013 -8.29 -20.85 45.63
CA PRO A 1013 -9.45 -19.98 45.46
C PRO A 1013 -9.25 -18.82 44.47
N LYS A 1014 -10.38 -18.21 44.11
CA LYS A 1014 -10.50 -17.14 43.11
C LYS A 1014 -9.92 -15.81 43.60
N ALA A 1015 -9.20 -15.12 42.72
CA ALA A 1015 -9.09 -13.66 42.74
C ALA A 1015 -9.31 -13.14 41.30
N GLN A 1016 -10.24 -12.20 41.13
CA GLN A 1016 -10.49 -11.58 39.83
C GLN A 1016 -9.39 -10.55 39.53
N HIS A 1017 -8.63 -10.76 38.46
CA HIS A 1017 -7.84 -9.69 37.84
C HIS A 1017 -8.19 -9.62 36.36
N VAL A 1018 -8.75 -8.50 35.94
CA VAL A 1018 -9.00 -8.21 34.52
C VAL A 1018 -7.66 -7.85 33.89
N VAL A 1019 -7.10 -8.75 33.07
CA VAL A 1019 -5.89 -8.51 32.30
C VAL A 1019 -6.25 -8.37 30.83
N ARG A 1020 -6.05 -7.18 30.26
CA ARG A 1020 -6.02 -6.97 28.81
C ARG A 1020 -4.77 -7.64 28.25
N THR A 1021 -4.91 -8.82 27.66
CA THR A 1021 -3.78 -9.51 27.01
C THR A 1021 -3.45 -8.82 25.68
N ILE A 1022 -2.39 -8.01 25.66
CA ILE A 1022 -1.75 -7.61 24.40
C ILE A 1022 -0.96 -8.82 23.91
N LYS A 1023 -1.47 -9.53 22.90
CA LYS A 1023 -0.69 -10.53 22.17
C LYS A 1023 0.28 -9.79 21.25
N THR A 1024 1.58 -9.88 21.54
CA THR A 1024 2.62 -9.51 20.59
C THR A 1024 2.65 -10.51 19.45
N ASN A 1025 2.01 -10.17 18.32
CA ASN A 1025 2.04 -10.98 17.12
C ASN A 1025 3.44 -10.95 16.50
N ALA A 1026 4.05 -12.12 16.32
CA ALA A 1026 5.17 -12.27 15.40
C ALA A 1026 4.63 -12.15 13.96
N THR A 1027 5.02 -11.11 13.24
CA THR A 1027 4.62 -10.90 11.84
C THR A 1027 5.70 -11.37 10.88
N GLU A 1028 5.31 -12.24 9.95
CA GLU A 1028 6.09 -12.60 8.76
C GLU A 1028 6.16 -11.39 7.81
N LEU A 1029 7.28 -11.24 7.10
CA LEU A 1029 7.49 -10.18 6.10
C LEU A 1029 7.29 -10.75 4.69
N PRO A 1030 6.48 -10.10 3.81
CA PRO A 1030 6.36 -10.51 2.42
C PRO A 1030 7.64 -10.16 1.64
N ALA A 1031 7.99 -10.99 0.66
CA ALA A 1031 9.13 -10.74 -0.20
C ALA A 1031 8.82 -9.65 -1.25
N THR A 1032 9.63 -8.58 -1.28
CA THR A 1032 9.65 -7.61 -2.40
C THR A 1032 11.06 -7.52 -2.99
N GLY A 1033 11.26 -8.11 -4.17
CA GLY A 1033 12.50 -8.02 -4.92
C GLY A 1033 12.31 -7.37 -6.29
N SER A 1034 13.21 -6.44 -6.65
CA SER A 1034 13.33 -5.75 -7.95
C SER A 1034 12.16 -4.81 -8.32
N ALA A 1035 12.35 -3.50 -8.48
CA ALA A 1035 13.37 -2.88 -9.33
C ALA A 1035 13.65 -1.40 -8.96
N ALA A 1036 14.70 -0.82 -9.59
CA ALA A 1036 15.21 0.56 -9.49
C ALA A 1036 16.40 0.79 -8.54
N ALA A 1037 17.59 0.35 -8.98
CA ALA A 1037 18.85 0.89 -8.48
C ALA A 1037 19.34 2.02 -9.40
N MET A 1038 19.23 3.29 -8.97
CA MET A 1038 20.07 4.39 -9.46
C MET A 1038 19.95 5.64 -8.57
N LEU A 1039 21.08 6.33 -8.38
CA LEU A 1039 21.24 7.70 -7.86
C LEU A 1039 20.75 8.01 -6.43
N LEU A 1040 21.70 8.10 -5.48
CA LEU A 1040 22.23 9.41 -5.00
C LEU A 1040 23.27 9.24 -3.87
N ILE A 1041 24.54 9.49 -4.19
CA ILE A 1041 25.55 9.96 -3.22
C ILE A 1041 26.32 11.11 -3.89
N ILE A 1042 25.87 12.35 -3.64
CA ILE A 1042 26.72 13.55 -3.71
C ILE A 1042 26.33 14.41 -2.51
N SER A 1043 27.29 14.69 -1.63
CA SER A 1043 27.17 15.68 -0.56
C SER A 1043 28.14 16.82 -0.82
N CYS A 1044 27.68 18.03 -0.51
CA CYS A 1044 28.08 19.30 -1.12
C CYS A 1044 29.55 19.76 -0.98
N ALA A 1045 30.01 20.39 -2.06
CA ALA A 1045 30.98 21.50 -2.11
C ALA A 1045 30.83 22.23 -3.48
N LEU A 1046 30.99 23.55 -3.65
CA LEU A 1046 30.97 24.71 -2.74
C LEU A 1046 30.56 25.97 -3.56
N ILE A 1047 29.93 26.95 -2.90
CA ILE A 1047 29.89 28.42 -3.19
C ILE A 1047 29.72 28.93 -4.65
N GLY A 1048 28.67 29.76 -4.86
CA GLY A 1048 28.87 31.11 -5.43
C GLY A 1048 28.27 31.47 -6.80
N ALA A 1049 27.33 32.42 -6.79
CA ALA A 1049 26.78 33.18 -7.95
C ALA A 1049 26.08 32.34 -9.07
N GLY A 1050 25.08 32.84 -9.80
CA GLY A 1050 24.37 34.12 -9.80
C GLY A 1050 23.73 34.34 -11.18
N ALA A 1051 22.53 34.96 -11.25
CA ALA A 1051 21.75 35.18 -12.50
C ALA A 1051 21.33 33.88 -13.24
N LEU A 1052 20.34 33.86 -14.15
CA LEU A 1052 19.13 34.66 -14.40
C LEU A 1052 18.21 33.76 -15.25
N ALA A 1053 16.89 33.83 -15.10
CA ALA A 1053 15.95 32.99 -15.86
C ALA A 1053 15.95 33.29 -17.37
N ILE A 1054 15.58 32.31 -18.24
CA ILE A 1054 14.67 32.50 -19.39
C ILE A 1054 14.27 31.17 -20.11
N ARG A 1055 12.94 30.91 -20.11
CA ARG A 1055 12.06 30.32 -21.16
C ARG A 1055 12.23 28.91 -21.81
N ARG A 1056 11.05 28.26 -21.81
CA ARG A 1056 10.28 27.65 -22.94
C ARG A 1056 10.55 26.21 -23.41
N GLN A 1057 9.57 25.35 -23.06
CA GLN A 1057 8.56 24.74 -23.96
C GLN A 1057 8.97 23.99 -25.26
N LYS A 1058 8.47 22.74 -25.30
CA LYS A 1058 7.87 21.95 -26.42
C LYS A 1058 8.76 21.13 -27.38
N GLY A 1059 8.29 19.89 -27.60
CA GLY A 1059 8.50 19.05 -28.81
C GLY A 1059 9.51 17.92 -28.57
N ASN A 1060 9.16 16.62 -28.54
CA ASN A 1060 8.08 15.86 -29.18
C ASN A 1060 7.57 14.72 -28.28
#